data_AF-A0A2D6SU63-F1
#
_entry.id   AF-A0A2D6SU63-F1
#
_cell.length_a   1.000
_cell.length_b   1.000
_cell.length_c   1.000
_cell.angle_alpha   90.00
_cell.angle_beta   90.00
_cell.angle_gamma   90.00
#
_symmetry.space_group_name_H-M   'P 1'
#
loop_
_entity.id
_entity.type
_entity.pdbx_description
1 polymer ?
#
loop_
_entity_poly.entity_id
_entity_poly.type
_entity_poly.pdbx_seq_one_letter_code
_entity_poly.pdbx_strand_id
1 'polypeptide(L)'
;MIARLKSDRKKDWDRERKQMEADLRRQLASAKPKLKREQREELEARLKQLGALAKGDDSGPAFDCVLFDDGKVWRAVIDTDADGDLAEETALASFREERQYGTFGFDSLLNFGVNIFDDGTRLSIVVDCGSHGTHVAGIVAGHHPEQPELNGLAPGAQIVSVKIGDTRLGSMETTAGLVRGLAAVVRNKCDLINMSYSEPTRRPDVGRLARLFSEIVNKHNVIFVSAAANDGPALSTVGGSGGGMSAVIGVGAYLSPEMMRAQYAARRGAAQNAYGFSSRGPALDGQLAISLFAPGGAIASVPEYSLRPLQQMNGTSMASPNACGSIALMLSSLKTRGARYTPHSVRRALENTTKPVEGVEVFAQGPGLIQIADAVEYHRQHENAVGEMLSFDVRVLGEGGSQGVYLREPEETSRTLQTRVRVRPLFPEEAPSRARTAFQLPISLEATQEWVSVGEQLLLTHGGATFDVQVDAANLESGVHFAEILGHDAGNDERGPLFRVPVTVVKPEPAAALVEGRVSLSAGTLARRFLSVPEGATWADLTLRSEADAERSIVCQTVQLRSGRTFREGQSKSHFRLRPGEDVVRSFAVSELKTLEVCLAQSWSSPGDSEVSFELAFQGIVPSSREIALPAGEAGTVIALRSPLGKLEIAPQGSLRTRRSIVSPASAVVRPLSGPRDVTADGEPLYELKLTYRFEQDAPGRVTPRFPANDGLVYDSKLGTHLWMLFDAHNRRIASDDVYPSSVQLAKGEYRLVLQLRHEDPAALEKLKGSPLLLDRALRSPVSIGMFTSRIAALSGDGRFKPGPLLPGETRTVFLATPSGTAGARPGDVLLGGVTFGKEDSQSSGAGRKPGGFSVRYTVPVKPIKAGATASAVPKTQRAFDILRLKATSFEEDRKAYDELEATLLKAVPDDVPLLMLRLERLDADAKRKERLTEVVAAADAVLKRIDRAKLAQALGARPVTAKERSAHGKAVAERDRLADVLYRKVRALGAMDLPEVVEQHPVEDPQELERRFNEAFSELQRWVDTKAVKYVSLQMRRERRRERWGVALGLLNGAISKEPSQRRYYEERRDLYEQVGWETPRQREAERLLARFPPVEEPF
;
A
#
# COMPACT_ATOMS: atom_id res chain seq x y z
N MET A 1 17.95 2.14 -11.06
CA MET A 1 17.97 0.88 -11.85
C MET A 1 16.78 0.75 -12.79
N ILE A 2 15.55 0.44 -12.34
CA ILE A 2 14.41 0.14 -13.23
C ILE A 2 14.19 1.21 -14.31
N ALA A 3 14.20 2.50 -13.95
CA ALA A 3 14.04 3.59 -14.92
C ALA A 3 15.18 3.64 -15.97
N ARG A 4 16.42 3.28 -15.58
CA ARG A 4 17.57 3.16 -16.49
C ARG A 4 17.33 2.01 -17.47
N LEU A 5 17.07 0.80 -16.97
CA LEU A 5 16.84 -0.39 -17.79
C LEU A 5 15.67 -0.21 -18.76
N LYS A 6 14.55 0.36 -18.31
CA LYS A 6 13.42 0.70 -19.19
C LYS A 6 13.81 1.72 -20.27
N SER A 7 14.64 2.71 -19.92
CA SER A 7 15.13 3.71 -20.87
C SER A 7 16.04 3.08 -21.92
N ASP A 8 16.98 2.23 -21.50
CA ASP A 8 17.95 1.60 -22.40
C ASP A 8 17.27 0.59 -23.34
N ARG A 9 16.42 -0.30 -22.82
CA ARG A 9 15.58 -1.20 -23.65
C ARG A 9 14.65 -0.46 -24.59
N LYS A 10 14.19 0.75 -24.20
CA LYS A 10 13.40 1.63 -25.07
C LYS A 10 14.24 2.26 -26.18
N LYS A 11 15.50 2.64 -25.91
CA LYS A 11 16.40 3.16 -26.95
C LYS A 11 16.68 2.09 -28.02
N ASP A 12 17.01 0.87 -27.60
CA ASP A 12 17.25 -0.24 -28.54
C ASP A 12 16.01 -0.54 -29.37
N TRP A 13 14.86 -0.61 -28.70
CA TRP A 13 13.56 -0.73 -29.36
C TRP A 13 13.29 0.37 -30.39
N ASP A 14 13.49 1.63 -30.00
CA ASP A 14 13.21 2.76 -30.87
C ASP A 14 14.18 2.80 -32.06
N ARG A 15 15.42 2.31 -31.92
CA ARG A 15 16.37 2.13 -33.01
C ARG A 15 15.86 1.11 -34.04
N GLU A 16 15.52 -0.10 -33.59
CA GLU A 16 14.99 -1.16 -34.46
C GLU A 16 13.67 -0.76 -35.14
N ARG A 17 12.75 -0.18 -34.37
CA ARG A 17 11.46 0.30 -34.87
C ARG A 17 11.63 1.39 -35.94
N LYS A 18 12.54 2.35 -35.73
CA LYS A 18 12.84 3.39 -36.73
C LYS A 18 13.46 2.79 -37.99
N GLN A 19 14.27 1.73 -37.88
CA GLN A 19 14.80 1.02 -39.03
C GLN A 19 13.69 0.35 -39.83
N MET A 20 12.77 -0.39 -39.17
CA MET A 20 11.58 -0.96 -39.82
C MET A 20 10.70 0.12 -40.49
N GLU A 21 10.49 1.27 -39.84
CA GLU A 21 9.75 2.39 -40.42
C GLU A 21 10.45 2.98 -41.65
N ALA A 22 11.79 3.12 -41.59
CA ALA A 22 12.57 3.62 -42.71
C ALA A 22 12.47 2.68 -43.92
N ASP A 23 12.55 1.37 -43.71
CA ASP A 23 12.45 0.37 -44.78
C ASP A 23 11.06 0.37 -45.43
N LEU A 24 9.98 0.45 -44.65
CA LEU A 24 8.63 0.60 -45.18
C LEU A 24 8.44 1.93 -45.95
N ARG A 25 9.01 3.04 -45.46
CA ARG A 25 8.97 4.33 -46.17
C ARG A 25 9.75 4.28 -47.48
N ARG A 26 10.89 3.58 -47.53
CA ARG A 26 11.65 3.33 -48.77
C ARG A 26 10.84 2.50 -49.75
N GLN A 27 10.15 1.45 -49.29
CA GLN A 27 9.24 0.67 -50.14
C GLN A 27 8.11 1.54 -50.71
N LEU A 28 7.51 2.43 -49.89
CA LEU A 28 6.47 3.35 -50.34
C LEU A 28 6.99 4.38 -51.37
N ALA A 29 8.22 4.86 -51.19
CA ALA A 29 8.85 5.88 -52.05
C ALA A 29 9.38 5.32 -53.37
N SER A 30 10.07 4.16 -53.34
CA SER A 30 10.67 3.50 -54.51
C SER A 30 9.65 2.98 -55.53
N ALA A 31 8.39 2.89 -55.13
CA ALA A 31 7.37 2.18 -55.90
C ALA A 31 6.35 3.09 -56.61
N LYS A 32 6.65 4.38 -56.82
CA LYS A 32 5.81 5.24 -57.68
C LYS A 32 6.31 5.26 -59.13
N PRO A 33 5.41 5.03 -60.14
CA PRO A 33 3.94 4.90 -60.07
C PRO A 33 3.39 3.46 -60.26
N LYS A 34 4.01 2.40 -59.72
CA LYS A 34 3.64 0.98 -60.02
C LYS A 34 2.83 0.23 -58.95
N LEU A 35 2.62 0.77 -57.73
CA LEU A 35 1.84 0.10 -56.67
C LEU A 35 0.32 0.12 -56.90
N LYS A 36 -0.35 -1.03 -56.73
CA LYS A 36 -1.83 -1.10 -56.66
C LYS A 36 -2.34 -0.41 -55.38
N ARG A 37 -3.57 0.14 -55.41
CA ARG A 37 -4.19 0.86 -54.27
C ARG A 37 -4.14 0.06 -52.96
N GLU A 38 -4.43 -1.23 -53.02
CA GLU A 38 -4.51 -2.11 -51.84
C GLU A 38 -3.13 -2.36 -51.20
N GLN A 39 -2.07 -2.47 -52.03
CA GLN A 39 -0.70 -2.63 -51.54
C GLN A 39 -0.19 -1.36 -50.86
N ARG A 40 -0.56 -0.19 -51.39
CA ARG A 40 -0.27 1.10 -50.75
C ARG A 40 -0.97 1.23 -49.40
N GLU A 41 -2.26 0.88 -49.33
CA GLU A 41 -3.03 0.91 -48.08
C GLU A 41 -2.45 -0.04 -47.02
N GLU A 42 -1.95 -1.21 -47.43
CA GLU A 42 -1.28 -2.17 -46.55
C GLU A 42 0.03 -1.60 -45.97
N LEU A 43 0.89 -1.00 -46.80
CA LEU A 43 2.13 -0.37 -46.33
C LEU A 43 1.86 0.82 -45.39
N GLU A 44 0.87 1.65 -45.73
CA GLU A 44 0.41 2.75 -44.86
C GLU A 44 -0.18 2.23 -43.53
N ALA A 45 -0.90 1.11 -43.55
CA ALA A 45 -1.42 0.46 -42.36
C ALA A 45 -0.28 -0.10 -41.48
N ARG A 46 0.71 -0.79 -42.06
CA ARG A 46 1.91 -1.25 -41.34
C ARG A 46 2.65 -0.10 -40.66
N LEU A 47 2.89 1.01 -41.37
CA LEU A 47 3.51 2.22 -40.80
C LEU A 47 2.69 2.76 -39.61
N LYS A 48 1.36 2.79 -39.74
CA LYS A 48 0.49 3.21 -38.64
C LYS A 48 0.59 2.29 -37.42
N GLN A 49 0.69 0.97 -37.62
CA GLN A 49 0.82 0.01 -36.52
C GLN A 49 2.20 0.09 -35.85
N LEU A 50 3.29 0.27 -36.59
CA LEU A 50 4.62 0.54 -36.00
C LEU A 50 4.63 1.84 -35.19
N GLY A 51 3.98 2.88 -35.69
CA GLY A 51 3.83 4.14 -34.96
C GLY A 51 3.03 3.96 -33.65
N ALA A 52 2.05 3.07 -33.63
CA ALA A 52 1.29 2.75 -32.41
C ALA A 52 2.15 1.99 -31.38
N LEU A 53 3.08 1.13 -31.82
CA LEU A 53 4.01 0.41 -30.94
C LEU A 53 5.03 1.31 -30.23
N ALA A 54 5.27 2.53 -30.72
CA ALA A 54 6.13 3.51 -30.05
C ALA A 54 5.61 3.92 -28.66
N LYS A 55 4.30 3.73 -28.40
CA LYS A 55 3.63 4.07 -27.14
C LYS A 55 3.52 2.89 -26.17
N GLY A 56 4.06 1.72 -26.50
CA GLY A 56 3.98 0.52 -25.67
C GLY A 56 4.75 0.65 -24.35
N ASP A 57 4.21 0.06 -23.27
CA ASP A 57 4.88 -0.02 -21.98
C ASP A 57 5.79 -1.27 -21.92
N ASP A 58 6.88 -1.15 -21.17
CA ASP A 58 7.81 -2.24 -20.91
C ASP A 58 7.37 -3.02 -19.66
N SER A 59 7.02 -4.29 -19.84
CA SER A 59 6.58 -5.20 -18.77
C SER A 59 7.74 -5.81 -17.98
N GLY A 60 8.99 -5.58 -18.40
CA GLY A 60 10.17 -6.27 -17.87
C GLY A 60 10.40 -7.63 -18.54
N PRO A 61 11.57 -8.25 -18.31
CA PRO A 61 11.85 -9.62 -18.75
C PRO A 61 11.02 -10.62 -17.93
N ALA A 62 10.74 -11.77 -18.52
CA ALA A 62 10.26 -12.96 -17.83
C ALA A 62 11.39 -13.98 -17.88
N PHE A 63 11.75 -14.54 -16.72
CA PHE A 63 12.86 -15.47 -16.59
C PHE A 63 12.32 -16.87 -16.34
N ASP A 64 12.84 -17.86 -17.07
CA ASP A 64 12.60 -19.26 -16.76
C ASP A 64 13.47 -19.69 -15.59
N CYS A 65 12.92 -20.54 -14.73
CA CYS A 65 13.59 -21.03 -13.53
C CYS A 65 13.37 -22.54 -13.40
N VAL A 66 14.45 -23.29 -13.21
CA VAL A 66 14.41 -24.74 -13.01
C VAL A 66 15.01 -25.08 -11.64
N LEU A 67 14.32 -25.96 -10.91
CA LEU A 67 14.79 -26.56 -9.67
C LEU A 67 15.04 -28.05 -9.90
N PHE A 68 16.17 -28.54 -9.44
CA PHE A 68 16.47 -29.98 -9.46
C PHE A 68 17.34 -30.38 -8.27
N ASP A 69 17.25 -31.64 -7.85
CA ASP A 69 18.14 -32.23 -6.85
C ASP A 69 19.32 -32.88 -7.58
N ASP A 70 20.54 -32.44 -7.29
CA ASP A 70 21.77 -33.00 -7.88
C ASP A 70 22.27 -34.27 -7.16
N GLY A 71 21.52 -34.77 -6.16
CA GLY A 71 21.86 -35.89 -5.30
C GLY A 71 22.63 -35.48 -4.04
N LYS A 72 23.00 -34.21 -3.90
CA LYS A 72 23.64 -33.63 -2.70
C LYS A 72 22.82 -32.48 -2.14
N VAL A 73 22.42 -31.56 -2.99
CA VAL A 73 21.64 -30.37 -2.63
C VAL A 73 20.65 -30.03 -3.75
N TRP A 74 19.60 -29.32 -3.39
CA TRP A 74 18.75 -28.67 -4.39
C TRP A 74 19.50 -27.53 -5.07
N ARG A 75 19.35 -27.47 -6.39
CA ARG A 75 19.92 -26.46 -7.29
C ARG A 75 18.81 -25.64 -7.95
N ALA A 76 19.10 -24.38 -8.19
CA ALA A 76 18.29 -23.48 -8.99
C ALA A 76 19.11 -22.95 -10.18
N VAL A 77 18.52 -23.04 -11.37
CA VAL A 77 19.03 -22.39 -12.58
C VAL A 77 18.00 -21.35 -12.98
N ILE A 78 18.46 -20.13 -13.23
CA ILE A 78 17.64 -18.99 -13.60
C ILE A 78 18.21 -18.49 -14.92
N ASP A 79 17.38 -18.41 -15.95
CA ASP A 79 17.69 -17.76 -17.22
C ASP A 79 17.92 -16.26 -16.94
N THR A 80 19.17 -15.80 -16.91
CA THR A 80 19.52 -14.46 -16.42
C THR A 80 19.44 -13.38 -17.50
N ASP A 81 19.43 -13.77 -18.78
CA ASP A 81 19.34 -12.89 -19.93
C ASP A 81 18.07 -13.06 -20.78
N ALA A 82 17.18 -13.97 -20.36
CA ALA A 82 15.86 -14.24 -20.92
C ALA A 82 15.89 -14.75 -22.38
N ASP A 83 16.93 -15.50 -22.75
CA ASP A 83 17.07 -16.09 -24.08
C ASP A 83 16.47 -17.51 -24.20
N GLY A 84 16.19 -18.16 -23.07
CA GLY A 84 15.62 -19.50 -22.96
C GLY A 84 16.65 -20.65 -22.93
N ASP A 85 17.96 -20.37 -23.00
CA ASP A 85 19.03 -21.36 -22.90
C ASP A 85 19.56 -21.50 -21.47
N LEU A 86 18.93 -22.38 -20.69
CA LEU A 86 19.35 -22.66 -19.32
C LEU A 86 20.68 -23.45 -19.22
N ALA A 87 21.26 -23.92 -20.32
CA ALA A 87 22.45 -24.77 -20.28
C ALA A 87 23.75 -23.99 -20.00
N GLU A 88 23.78 -22.70 -20.32
CA GLU A 88 24.92 -21.82 -20.03
C GLU A 88 24.86 -21.18 -18.63
N GLU A 89 23.74 -21.35 -17.93
CA GLU A 89 23.48 -20.71 -16.66
C GLU A 89 24.09 -21.45 -15.46
N THR A 90 24.47 -20.67 -14.44
CA THR A 90 25.09 -21.24 -13.23
C THR A 90 24.03 -21.88 -12.33
N ALA A 91 24.23 -23.16 -11.97
CA ALA A 91 23.39 -23.88 -11.02
C ALA A 91 23.71 -23.50 -9.56
N LEU A 92 22.86 -22.68 -8.95
CA LEU A 92 23.05 -22.15 -7.61
C LEU A 92 22.40 -23.05 -6.54
N ALA A 93 23.13 -23.37 -5.48
CA ALA A 93 22.54 -23.89 -4.25
C ALA A 93 21.94 -22.76 -3.40
N SER A 94 21.16 -23.11 -2.37
CA SER A 94 20.78 -22.12 -1.34
C SER A 94 22.02 -21.38 -0.83
N PHE A 95 21.96 -20.05 -0.73
CA PHE A 95 23.12 -19.19 -0.44
C PHE A 95 23.88 -19.62 0.81
N ARG A 96 23.19 -20.18 1.81
CA ARG A 96 23.80 -20.69 3.04
C ARG A 96 24.81 -21.82 2.81
N GLU A 97 24.58 -22.66 1.81
CA GLU A 97 25.38 -23.85 1.55
C GLU A 97 26.72 -23.50 0.90
N GLU A 98 26.69 -22.70 -0.17
CA GLU A 98 27.88 -22.46 -1.02
C GLU A 98 28.25 -20.97 -1.16
N ARG A 99 27.42 -20.04 -0.67
CA ARG A 99 27.62 -18.58 -0.74
C ARG A 99 27.83 -18.02 -2.16
N GLN A 100 27.27 -18.72 -3.15
CA GLN A 100 27.26 -18.29 -4.55
C GLN A 100 26.15 -17.29 -4.80
N TYR A 101 26.37 -16.40 -5.77
CA TYR A 101 25.38 -15.45 -6.26
C TYR A 101 25.43 -15.40 -7.78
N GLY A 102 24.33 -14.99 -8.41
CA GLY A 102 24.26 -14.68 -9.83
C GLY A 102 24.08 -13.17 -10.06
N THR A 103 24.19 -12.74 -11.30
CA THR A 103 23.94 -11.36 -11.72
C THR A 103 22.99 -11.38 -12.90
N PHE A 104 21.89 -10.65 -12.83
CA PHE A 104 20.99 -10.55 -13.98
C PHE A 104 21.67 -9.83 -15.14
N GLY A 105 21.39 -10.25 -16.38
CA GLY A 105 21.92 -9.66 -17.60
C GLY A 105 21.49 -8.20 -17.84
N PHE A 106 21.46 -7.78 -19.11
CA PHE A 106 21.03 -6.43 -19.53
C PHE A 106 21.83 -5.26 -18.94
N ASP A 107 23.12 -5.48 -18.62
CA ASP A 107 23.98 -4.50 -17.93
C ASP A 107 23.30 -3.97 -16.65
N SER A 108 22.61 -4.87 -15.93
CA SER A 108 21.85 -4.50 -14.74
C SER A 108 22.76 -4.22 -13.54
N LEU A 109 23.83 -5.02 -13.40
CA LEU A 109 24.66 -5.14 -12.20
C LEU A 109 23.83 -5.49 -10.95
N LEU A 110 22.69 -6.17 -11.15
CA LEU A 110 21.80 -6.62 -10.09
C LEU A 110 22.19 -8.03 -9.67
N ASN A 111 22.89 -8.12 -8.55
CA ASN A 111 23.26 -9.39 -7.94
C ASN A 111 22.07 -10.01 -7.20
N PHE A 112 21.99 -11.33 -7.20
CA PHE A 112 20.98 -12.09 -6.48
C PHE A 112 21.56 -13.35 -5.85
N GLY A 113 21.05 -13.71 -4.68
CA GLY A 113 21.22 -15.04 -4.10
C GLY A 113 19.93 -15.84 -4.20
N VAL A 114 19.99 -17.15 -3.96
CA VAL A 114 18.80 -18.00 -3.92
C VAL A 114 18.66 -18.71 -2.57
N ASN A 115 17.43 -19.02 -2.19
CA ASN A 115 17.12 -20.01 -1.17
C ASN A 115 16.05 -20.95 -1.73
N ILE A 116 16.20 -22.25 -1.45
CA ILE A 116 15.27 -23.28 -1.91
C ILE A 116 14.62 -23.88 -0.66
N PHE A 117 13.30 -23.98 -0.68
CA PHE A 117 12.48 -24.46 0.44
C PHE A 117 11.53 -25.55 -0.03
N ASP A 118 10.88 -26.20 0.95
CA ASP A 118 9.77 -27.11 0.75
C ASP A 118 10.13 -28.26 -0.24
N ASP A 119 11.28 -28.89 -0.02
CA ASP A 119 11.83 -29.99 -0.84
C ASP A 119 11.81 -29.68 -2.35
N GLY A 120 12.30 -28.50 -2.71
CA GLY A 120 12.42 -28.08 -4.11
C GLY A 120 11.13 -27.58 -4.74
N THR A 121 10.05 -27.42 -3.98
CA THR A 121 8.79 -26.85 -4.51
C THR A 121 8.73 -25.32 -4.44
N ARG A 122 9.73 -24.67 -3.82
CA ARG A 122 9.77 -23.22 -3.67
C ARG A 122 11.17 -22.63 -3.86
N LEU A 123 11.30 -21.79 -4.87
CA LEU A 123 12.44 -20.90 -5.09
C LEU A 123 12.20 -19.53 -4.45
N SER A 124 13.21 -19.00 -3.75
CA SER A 124 13.25 -17.65 -3.23
C SER A 124 14.47 -16.92 -3.78
N ILE A 125 14.26 -16.09 -4.80
CA ILE A 125 15.29 -15.21 -5.35
C ILE A 125 15.40 -13.96 -4.49
N VAL A 126 16.60 -13.70 -3.97
CA VAL A 126 16.87 -12.61 -3.04
C VAL A 126 17.68 -11.54 -3.74
N VAL A 127 17.04 -10.39 -3.98
CA VAL A 127 17.64 -9.16 -4.51
C VAL A 127 17.43 -8.00 -3.54
N ASP A 128 18.38 -7.07 -3.54
CA ASP A 128 18.26 -5.82 -2.81
C ASP A 128 17.03 -5.01 -3.27
N CYS A 129 16.42 -4.30 -2.32
CA CYS A 129 15.26 -3.44 -2.56
C CYS A 129 15.65 -1.98 -2.34
N GLY A 130 16.40 -1.41 -3.30
CA GLY A 130 17.00 -0.09 -3.16
C GLY A 130 18.36 -0.15 -2.46
N SER A 131 19.10 0.97 -2.46
CA SER A 131 20.48 1.01 -1.97
C SER A 131 20.62 1.07 -0.44
N HIS A 132 19.50 1.21 0.29
CA HIS A 132 19.50 1.50 1.72
C HIS A 132 20.08 0.38 2.57
N GLY A 133 19.67 -0.88 2.35
CA GLY A 133 20.15 -2.02 3.15
C GLY A 133 21.67 -2.21 3.05
N THR A 134 22.22 -2.07 1.85
CA THR A 134 23.66 -2.17 1.59
C THR A 134 24.44 -1.02 2.20
N HIS A 135 23.89 0.20 2.15
CA HIS A 135 24.48 1.37 2.82
C HIS A 135 24.54 1.18 4.34
N VAL A 136 23.45 0.69 4.93
CA VAL A 136 23.35 0.33 6.35
C VAL A 136 24.38 -0.74 6.72
N ALA A 137 24.49 -1.82 5.93
CA ALA A 137 25.47 -2.88 6.17
C ALA A 137 26.93 -2.37 6.04
N GLY A 138 27.18 -1.48 5.09
CA GLY A 138 28.49 -0.84 4.88
C GLY A 138 28.92 -0.01 6.09
N ILE A 139 28.00 0.73 6.73
CA ILE A 139 28.30 1.46 7.96
C ILE A 139 28.71 0.51 9.09
N VAL A 140 28.02 -0.63 9.24
CA VAL A 140 28.33 -1.59 10.31
C VAL A 140 29.68 -2.27 10.07
N ALA A 141 29.88 -2.87 8.89
CA ALA A 141 30.96 -3.84 8.67
C ALA A 141 31.56 -3.81 7.25
N GLY A 142 31.46 -2.68 6.52
CA GLY A 142 32.17 -2.53 5.25
C GLY A 142 33.67 -2.84 5.42
N HIS A 143 34.25 -3.64 4.53
CA HIS A 143 35.65 -4.05 4.63
C HIS A 143 36.39 -3.77 3.33
N HIS A 144 37.33 -2.83 3.40
CA HIS A 144 38.15 -2.32 2.31
C HIS A 144 39.63 -2.47 2.70
N PRO A 145 40.26 -3.64 2.44
CA PRO A 145 41.65 -3.92 2.84
C PRO A 145 42.65 -2.89 2.31
N GLU A 146 42.44 -2.42 1.09
CA GLU A 146 43.32 -1.46 0.40
C GLU A 146 43.03 0.00 0.77
N GLN A 147 41.84 0.27 1.32
CA GLN A 147 41.38 1.61 1.71
C GLN A 147 40.69 1.55 3.09
N PRO A 148 41.43 1.29 4.19
CA PRO A 148 40.84 1.06 5.51
C PRO A 148 40.01 2.24 6.05
N GLU A 149 40.24 3.44 5.54
CA GLU A 149 39.45 4.64 5.83
C GLU A 149 37.99 4.56 5.34
N LEU A 150 37.69 3.63 4.43
CA LEU A 150 36.34 3.32 3.95
C LEU A 150 35.66 2.19 4.74
N ASN A 151 36.35 1.61 5.72
CA ASN A 151 35.77 0.54 6.53
C ASN A 151 34.53 1.04 7.30
N GLY A 152 33.59 0.12 7.52
CA GLY A 152 32.57 0.28 8.55
C GLY A 152 33.18 0.26 9.95
N LEU A 153 32.35 0.44 10.97
CA LEU A 153 32.80 0.52 12.35
C LEU A 153 33.43 -0.81 12.85
N ALA A 154 32.89 -1.94 12.42
CA ALA A 154 33.34 -3.28 12.81
C ALA A 154 33.56 -4.18 11.58
N PRO A 155 34.65 -3.96 10.80
CA PRO A 155 34.91 -4.70 9.55
C PRO A 155 35.14 -6.21 9.75
N GLY A 156 35.43 -6.65 10.98
CA GLY A 156 35.53 -8.07 11.33
C GLY A 156 34.18 -8.74 11.65
N ALA A 157 33.08 -8.00 11.69
CA ALA A 157 31.75 -8.55 11.94
C ALA A 157 31.18 -9.21 10.68
N GLN A 158 30.44 -10.31 10.86
CA GLN A 158 29.73 -10.97 9.77
C GLN A 158 28.32 -10.40 9.62
N ILE A 159 27.87 -10.20 8.38
CA ILE A 159 26.53 -9.68 8.08
C ILE A 159 25.61 -10.80 7.61
N VAL A 160 24.42 -10.89 8.23
CA VAL A 160 23.30 -11.69 7.74
C VAL A 160 22.23 -10.72 7.23
N SER A 161 22.13 -10.58 5.91
CA SER A 161 21.10 -9.73 5.29
C SER A 161 19.73 -10.41 5.37
N VAL A 162 18.77 -9.73 6.00
CA VAL A 162 17.38 -10.19 6.14
C VAL A 162 16.46 -9.14 5.53
N LYS A 163 15.97 -9.42 4.33
CA LYS A 163 15.02 -8.55 3.64
C LYS A 163 13.62 -8.69 4.27
N ILE A 164 13.26 -7.73 5.11
CA ILE A 164 11.93 -7.63 5.73
C ILE A 164 10.93 -6.81 4.91
N GLY A 165 11.44 -5.97 4.00
CA GLY A 165 10.66 -5.12 3.11
C GLY A 165 10.11 -5.87 1.92
N ASP A 166 8.81 -5.72 1.64
CA ASP A 166 8.16 -6.37 0.51
C ASP A 166 8.21 -5.47 -0.73
N THR A 167 8.80 -5.96 -1.83
CA THR A 167 8.90 -5.23 -3.09
C THR A 167 7.55 -4.94 -3.71
N ARG A 168 6.52 -5.75 -3.41
CA ARG A 168 5.14 -5.53 -3.85
C ARG A 168 4.51 -4.30 -3.17
N LEU A 169 5.08 -3.85 -2.06
CA LEU A 169 4.66 -2.71 -1.24
C LEU A 169 5.68 -1.55 -1.27
N GLY A 170 6.59 -1.53 -2.25
CA GLY A 170 7.56 -0.45 -2.39
C GLY A 170 8.60 -0.39 -1.26
N SER A 171 8.98 -1.54 -0.69
CA SER A 171 9.97 -1.74 0.39
C SER A 171 9.47 -1.61 1.83
N MET A 172 8.17 -1.38 2.06
CA MET A 172 7.59 -1.35 3.41
C MET A 172 7.81 -2.69 4.13
N GLU A 173 8.18 -2.64 5.42
CA GLU A 173 8.26 -3.84 6.24
C GLU A 173 6.89 -4.49 6.42
N THR A 174 6.87 -5.81 6.52
CA THR A 174 5.66 -6.57 6.80
C THR A 174 5.84 -7.38 8.07
N THR A 175 4.77 -7.64 8.81
CA THR A 175 4.83 -8.53 9.99
C THR A 175 5.35 -9.92 9.61
N ALA A 176 5.08 -10.44 8.40
CA ALA A 176 5.66 -11.70 7.93
C ALA A 176 7.17 -11.61 7.74
N GLY A 177 7.66 -10.54 7.11
CA GLY A 177 9.09 -10.28 6.97
C GLY A 177 9.78 -10.21 8.33
N LEU A 178 9.19 -9.48 9.28
CA LEU A 178 9.71 -9.34 10.64
C LEU A 178 9.77 -10.67 11.39
N VAL A 179 8.68 -11.44 11.43
CA VAL A 179 8.62 -12.74 12.13
C VAL A 179 9.65 -13.73 11.56
N ARG A 180 9.71 -13.86 10.23
CA ARG A 180 10.69 -14.71 9.56
C ARG A 180 12.12 -14.21 9.78
N GLY A 181 12.29 -12.89 9.89
CA GLY A 181 13.57 -12.28 10.19
C GLY A 181 14.07 -12.64 11.59
N LEU A 182 13.21 -12.62 12.60
CA LEU A 182 13.56 -13.09 13.95
C LEU A 182 13.95 -14.57 13.96
N ALA A 183 13.23 -15.42 13.22
CA ALA A 183 13.62 -16.82 13.06
C ALA A 183 14.98 -16.98 12.37
N ALA A 184 15.28 -16.13 11.37
CA ALA A 184 16.58 -16.12 10.70
C ALA A 184 17.73 -15.69 11.64
N VAL A 185 17.48 -14.76 12.56
CA VAL A 185 18.43 -14.32 13.60
C VAL A 185 18.84 -15.49 14.48
N VAL A 186 17.88 -16.23 15.05
CA VAL A 186 18.15 -17.40 15.91
C VAL A 186 18.86 -18.50 15.12
N ARG A 187 18.35 -18.82 13.93
CA ARG A 187 18.91 -19.88 13.07
C ARG A 187 20.38 -19.64 12.68
N ASN A 188 20.77 -18.37 12.54
CA ASN A 188 22.14 -17.98 12.21
C ASN A 188 22.97 -17.57 13.43
N LYS A 189 22.43 -17.67 14.66
CA LYS A 189 23.09 -17.33 15.92
C LYS A 189 23.64 -15.89 15.93
N CYS A 190 22.86 -14.94 15.39
CA CYS A 190 23.26 -13.55 15.36
C CYS A 190 23.27 -12.96 16.79
N ASP A 191 24.30 -12.19 17.13
CA ASP A 191 24.40 -11.49 18.43
C ASP A 191 23.62 -10.16 18.46
N LEU A 192 23.49 -9.53 17.30
CA LEU A 192 23.01 -8.17 17.12
C LEU A 192 21.99 -8.09 15.97
N ILE A 193 20.98 -7.27 16.16
CA ILE A 193 20.05 -6.82 15.12
C ILE A 193 20.23 -5.32 14.94
N ASN A 194 20.37 -4.86 13.70
CA ASN A 194 20.10 -3.48 13.32
C ASN A 194 18.82 -3.42 12.50
N MET A 195 17.84 -2.63 12.95
CA MET A 195 16.61 -2.35 12.20
C MET A 195 16.48 -0.86 11.91
N SER A 196 16.73 -0.50 10.65
CA SER A 196 16.59 0.88 10.17
C SER A 196 15.22 1.15 9.53
N TYR A 197 14.16 0.57 10.11
CA TYR A 197 12.75 0.64 9.67
C TYR A 197 11.83 0.95 10.86
N SER A 198 10.79 1.75 10.64
CA SER A 198 9.76 2.00 11.65
C SER A 198 8.52 2.64 11.05
N GLU A 199 7.36 2.29 11.60
CA GLU A 199 6.09 2.98 11.40
C GLU A 199 5.49 3.43 12.74
N PRO A 200 4.60 4.43 12.77
CA PRO A 200 3.95 4.88 14.00
C PRO A 200 3.12 3.78 14.66
N THR A 201 3.02 3.85 15.99
CA THR A 201 2.15 2.99 16.79
C THR A 201 1.11 3.84 17.53
N ARG A 202 -0.07 3.27 17.84
CA ARG A 202 -1.07 3.91 18.70
C ARG A 202 -0.84 3.56 20.17
N ARG A 203 -0.24 2.40 20.43
CA ARG A 203 0.12 1.91 21.76
C ARG A 203 1.53 1.31 21.73
N PRO A 204 2.54 2.05 22.21
CA PRO A 204 3.87 1.49 22.44
C PRO A 204 3.83 0.23 23.29
N ASP A 205 4.76 -0.69 23.05
CA ASP A 205 5.08 -1.88 23.86
C ASP A 205 3.91 -2.87 24.02
N VAL A 206 2.88 -2.72 23.17
CA VAL A 206 1.71 -3.59 23.09
C VAL A 206 1.67 -4.23 21.71
N GLY A 207 1.15 -5.46 21.62
CA GLY A 207 0.94 -6.16 20.36
C GLY A 207 1.80 -7.41 20.21
N ARG A 208 1.60 -8.13 19.11
CA ARG A 208 2.29 -9.40 18.86
C ARG A 208 3.77 -9.19 18.57
N LEU A 209 4.13 -8.17 17.78
CA LEU A 209 5.52 -7.87 17.46
C LEU A 209 6.31 -7.39 18.69
N ALA A 210 5.69 -6.58 19.56
CA ALA A 210 6.28 -6.14 20.83
C ALA A 210 6.72 -7.34 21.70
N ARG A 211 5.83 -8.35 21.82
CA ARG A 211 6.12 -9.61 22.51
C ARG A 211 7.30 -10.35 21.88
N LEU A 212 7.25 -10.56 20.56
CA LEU A 212 8.32 -11.30 19.84
C LEU A 212 9.67 -10.59 19.90
N PHE A 213 9.70 -9.24 19.87
CA PHE A 213 10.93 -8.46 20.04
C PHE A 213 11.45 -8.54 21.48
N SER A 214 10.57 -8.60 22.47
CA SER A 214 10.98 -8.85 23.85
C SER A 214 11.55 -10.26 24.02
N GLU A 215 10.97 -11.26 23.36
CA GLU A 215 11.46 -12.66 23.39
C GLU A 215 12.84 -12.80 22.73
N ILE A 216 13.07 -12.19 21.56
CA ILE A 216 14.40 -12.28 20.93
C ILE A 216 15.50 -11.69 21.81
N VAL A 217 15.20 -10.62 22.56
CA VAL A 217 16.14 -9.99 23.49
C VAL A 217 16.31 -10.83 24.76
N ASN A 218 15.21 -11.13 25.44
CA ASN A 218 15.24 -11.70 26.79
C ASN A 218 15.53 -13.20 26.81
N LYS A 219 15.09 -13.95 25.79
CA LYS A 219 15.23 -15.43 25.72
C LYS A 219 16.40 -15.86 24.86
N HIS A 220 16.60 -15.21 23.72
CA HIS A 220 17.68 -15.54 22.77
C HIS A 220 18.95 -14.72 22.97
N ASN A 221 18.98 -13.80 23.96
CA ASN A 221 20.14 -13.01 24.34
C ASN A 221 20.70 -12.15 23.19
N VAL A 222 19.83 -11.69 22.29
CA VAL A 222 20.18 -10.87 21.11
C VAL A 222 20.03 -9.39 21.45
N ILE A 223 21.03 -8.57 21.14
CA ILE A 223 20.93 -7.12 21.29
C ILE A 223 20.20 -6.53 20.08
N PHE A 224 19.09 -5.83 20.33
CA PHE A 224 18.27 -5.26 19.27
C PHE A 224 18.42 -3.74 19.24
N VAL A 225 19.07 -3.23 18.19
CA VAL A 225 19.24 -1.80 17.90
C VAL A 225 18.30 -1.37 16.78
N SER A 226 17.60 -0.26 16.95
CA SER A 226 16.68 0.27 15.94
C SER A 226 16.71 1.79 15.86
N ALA A 227 16.47 2.30 14.66
CA ALA A 227 16.32 3.73 14.41
C ALA A 227 15.07 4.30 15.13
N ALA A 228 15.17 5.53 15.64
CA ALA A 228 14.05 6.20 16.33
C ALA A 228 12.92 6.72 15.41
N ALA A 229 13.12 6.68 14.08
CA ALA A 229 12.33 7.30 13.00
C ALA A 229 12.71 8.75 12.65
N ASN A 230 12.14 9.27 11.56
CA ASN A 230 12.50 10.55 10.93
C ASN A 230 11.30 11.53 10.86
N ASP A 231 10.41 11.47 11.85
CA ASP A 231 9.16 12.23 11.90
C ASP A 231 9.23 13.51 12.77
N GLY A 232 10.40 13.87 13.32
CA GLY A 232 10.61 15.13 14.08
C GLY A 232 10.51 16.40 13.22
N PRO A 233 10.54 17.62 13.79
CA PRO A 233 11.08 17.96 15.10
C PRO A 233 10.11 18.00 16.30
N ALA A 234 8.82 17.77 16.13
CA ALA A 234 7.89 17.78 17.27
C ALA A 234 8.13 16.59 18.22
N LEU A 235 7.69 16.73 19.48
CA LEU A 235 7.72 15.66 20.50
C LEU A 235 6.71 14.55 20.18
N SER A 236 6.91 13.37 20.78
CA SER A 236 6.04 12.20 20.60
C SER A 236 5.90 11.75 19.14
N THR A 237 7.00 11.87 18.39
CA THR A 237 7.11 11.51 16.96
C THR A 237 7.92 10.22 16.74
N VAL A 238 8.34 9.56 17.81
CA VAL A 238 9.06 8.28 17.71
C VAL A 238 8.21 7.19 17.09
N GLY A 239 8.86 6.35 16.30
CA GLY A 239 8.24 5.21 15.64
C GLY A 239 8.07 3.99 16.57
N GLY A 240 7.24 3.05 16.14
CA GLY A 240 6.86 1.87 16.89
C GLY A 240 7.95 0.82 17.09
N SER A 241 9.05 0.81 16.32
CA SER A 241 10.18 -0.10 16.57
C SER A 241 11.13 0.50 17.61
N GLY A 242 12.04 1.39 17.19
CA GLY A 242 13.13 1.89 18.02
C GLY A 242 12.71 2.82 19.15
N GLY A 243 11.53 3.45 19.09
CA GLY A 243 11.06 4.29 20.18
C GLY A 243 9.78 3.84 20.85
N GLY A 244 9.22 2.70 20.42
CA GLY A 244 7.96 2.19 20.92
C GLY A 244 8.08 0.89 21.70
N MET A 245 9.27 0.33 21.89
CA MET A 245 9.46 -1.02 22.47
C MET A 245 10.51 -1.00 23.58
N SER A 246 10.14 -1.49 24.75
CA SER A 246 11.00 -1.49 25.95
C SER A 246 12.30 -2.26 25.74
N ALA A 247 12.25 -3.41 25.06
CA ALA A 247 13.40 -4.29 24.85
C ALA A 247 14.39 -3.81 23.77
N VAL A 248 13.99 -2.84 22.93
CA VAL A 248 14.77 -2.37 21.78
C VAL A 248 15.55 -1.10 22.15
N ILE A 249 16.80 -1.00 21.71
CA ILE A 249 17.64 0.19 21.87
C ILE A 249 17.33 1.18 20.74
N GLY A 250 16.64 2.26 21.08
CA GLY A 250 16.31 3.35 20.17
C GLY A 250 17.46 4.33 19.94
N VAL A 251 17.76 4.63 18.68
CA VAL A 251 18.90 5.49 18.33
C VAL A 251 18.48 6.79 17.64
N GLY A 252 18.79 7.93 18.28
CA GLY A 252 18.63 9.28 17.73
C GLY A 252 19.80 9.68 16.82
N ALA A 253 19.56 10.63 15.90
CA ALA A 253 20.54 11.02 14.87
C ALA A 253 21.32 12.30 15.22
N TYR A 254 22.60 12.12 15.56
CA TYR A 254 23.55 13.20 15.84
C TYR A 254 24.08 13.84 14.55
N LEU A 255 24.27 15.15 14.58
CA LEU A 255 24.88 15.96 13.53
C LEU A 255 26.04 16.79 14.11
N SER A 256 27.27 16.41 13.77
CA SER A 256 28.47 17.14 14.18
C SER A 256 28.85 18.24 13.18
N PRO A 257 29.57 19.30 13.61
CA PRO A 257 30.11 20.32 12.73
C PRO A 257 31.04 19.75 11.65
N GLU A 258 31.81 18.71 11.97
CA GLU A 258 32.72 18.02 11.05
C GLU A 258 31.95 17.33 9.94
N MET A 259 30.85 16.65 10.27
CA MET A 259 29.99 16.04 9.26
C MET A 259 29.39 17.09 8.32
N MET A 260 28.95 18.24 8.85
CA MET A 260 28.43 19.34 8.03
C MET A 260 29.48 19.81 7.00
N ARG A 261 30.75 19.97 7.41
CA ARG A 261 31.83 20.41 6.52
C ARG A 261 32.21 19.31 5.51
N ALA A 262 32.49 18.10 6.00
CA ALA A 262 33.06 17.02 5.21
C ALA A 262 32.04 16.34 4.27
N GLN A 263 30.81 16.09 4.74
CA GLN A 263 29.81 15.35 3.97
C GLN A 263 28.89 16.25 3.14
N TYR A 264 28.72 17.52 3.51
CA TYR A 264 27.76 18.43 2.89
C TYR A 264 28.38 19.71 2.33
N ALA A 265 29.71 19.82 2.33
CA ALA A 265 30.44 21.00 1.87
C ALA A 265 29.93 22.32 2.48
N ALA A 266 29.47 22.29 3.73
CA ALA A 266 28.96 23.47 4.40
C ALA A 266 30.09 24.49 4.59
N ARG A 267 29.87 25.73 4.12
CA ARG A 267 30.85 26.84 4.19
C ARG A 267 31.30 27.17 5.61
N ARG A 268 30.42 26.94 6.60
CA ARG A 268 30.69 27.06 8.03
C ARG A 268 30.00 25.89 8.72
N GLY A 269 30.63 25.30 9.74
CA GLY A 269 29.95 24.37 10.63
C GLY A 269 29.01 25.15 11.55
N ALA A 270 27.76 24.71 11.69
CA ALA A 270 26.90 25.15 12.78
C ALA A 270 27.30 24.43 14.08
N ALA A 271 26.68 24.80 15.21
CA ALA A 271 26.84 24.06 16.45
C ALA A 271 26.43 22.60 16.26
N GLN A 272 27.05 21.69 17.01
CA GLN A 272 26.63 20.30 17.06
C GLN A 272 25.16 20.22 17.48
N ASN A 273 24.39 19.33 16.86
CA ASN A 273 22.95 19.24 17.11
C ASN A 273 22.41 17.85 16.80
N ALA A 274 21.12 17.61 17.07
CA ALA A 274 20.37 16.54 16.43
C ALA A 274 19.95 16.95 15.01
N TYR A 275 19.84 15.98 14.10
CA TYR A 275 19.16 16.23 12.84
C TYR A 275 17.71 16.66 13.10
N GLY A 276 17.26 17.73 12.44
CA GLY A 276 15.91 18.28 12.65
C GLY A 276 14.78 17.27 12.43
N PHE A 277 14.95 16.33 11.48
CA PHE A 277 13.98 15.27 11.22
C PHE A 277 14.03 14.14 12.25
N SER A 278 15.07 14.01 13.08
CA SER A 278 15.18 12.92 14.07
C SER A 278 13.95 12.96 14.97
N SER A 279 13.19 11.86 15.01
CA SER A 279 12.04 11.76 15.89
C SER A 279 12.46 11.97 17.35
N ARG A 280 11.54 12.52 18.15
CA ARG A 280 11.77 12.86 19.55
C ARG A 280 10.77 12.19 20.46
N GLY A 281 11.25 11.78 21.62
CA GLY A 281 10.40 11.33 22.72
C GLY A 281 9.56 12.46 23.33
N PRO A 282 8.88 12.20 24.45
CA PRO A 282 8.60 10.86 24.96
C PRO A 282 7.65 10.11 24.02
N ALA A 283 7.66 8.78 24.06
CA ALA A 283 6.64 7.94 23.46
C ALA A 283 5.27 8.15 24.13
N LEU A 284 4.21 7.64 23.51
CA LEU A 284 2.82 7.80 23.99
C LEU A 284 2.56 7.16 25.37
N ASP A 285 3.41 6.22 25.80
CA ASP A 285 3.37 5.59 27.12
C ASP A 285 4.37 6.22 28.12
N GLY A 286 4.89 7.41 27.80
CA GLY A 286 5.78 8.19 28.65
C GLY A 286 7.23 7.72 28.68
N GLN A 287 7.61 6.65 27.96
CA GLN A 287 9.01 6.28 27.81
C GLN A 287 9.80 7.39 27.11
N LEU A 288 11.06 7.64 27.48
CA LEU A 288 11.91 8.60 26.76
C LEU A 288 12.17 8.21 25.30
N ALA A 289 12.06 6.91 24.99
CA ALA A 289 12.19 6.27 23.68
C ALA A 289 13.59 6.28 23.07
N ILE A 290 14.32 7.39 23.14
CA ILE A 290 15.72 7.47 22.69
C ILE A 290 16.61 6.90 23.79
N SER A 291 17.26 5.76 23.52
CA SER A 291 18.17 5.10 24.44
C SER A 291 19.62 5.53 24.21
N LEU A 292 20.00 5.82 22.96
CA LEU A 292 21.35 6.24 22.58
C LEU A 292 21.31 7.30 21.48
N PHE A 293 22.38 8.08 21.40
CA PHE A 293 22.63 9.02 20.31
C PHE A 293 23.87 8.60 19.52
N ALA A 294 23.79 8.63 18.20
CA ALA A 294 24.90 8.24 17.32
C ALA A 294 24.91 9.06 16.02
N PRO A 295 26.07 9.21 15.33
CA PRO A 295 26.19 9.92 14.07
C PRO A 295 25.14 9.51 13.02
N GLY A 296 24.31 10.46 12.59
CA GLY A 296 23.20 10.22 11.67
C GLY A 296 23.49 10.45 10.19
N GLY A 297 24.73 10.77 9.82
CA GLY A 297 25.17 10.98 8.44
C GLY A 297 26.37 10.11 8.11
N ALA A 298 26.36 9.43 6.97
CA ALA A 298 27.45 8.54 6.56
C ALA A 298 27.64 8.52 5.03
N ILE A 299 28.89 8.32 4.62
CA ILE A 299 29.28 7.95 3.27
C ILE A 299 29.65 6.47 3.32
N ALA A 300 28.90 5.62 2.64
CA ALA A 300 29.10 4.16 2.70
C ALA A 300 28.74 3.50 1.37
N SER A 301 29.10 2.23 1.24
CA SER A 301 28.92 1.42 0.04
C SER A 301 27.46 1.25 -0.36
N VAL A 302 27.20 1.25 -1.66
CA VAL A 302 25.87 1.01 -2.23
C VAL A 302 25.96 -0.06 -3.32
N PRO A 303 24.83 -0.70 -3.72
CA PRO A 303 24.86 -1.74 -4.74
C PRO A 303 25.39 -1.23 -6.08
N GLU A 304 26.09 -2.09 -6.81
CA GLU A 304 26.70 -1.74 -8.10
C GLU A 304 25.70 -1.27 -9.16
N TYR A 305 24.45 -1.79 -9.14
CA TYR A 305 23.39 -1.30 -10.02
C TYR A 305 23.08 0.20 -9.85
N SER A 306 23.55 0.84 -8.78
CA SER A 306 23.45 2.29 -8.57
C SER A 306 24.44 3.10 -9.40
N LEU A 307 25.42 2.43 -10.04
CA LEU A 307 26.53 3.00 -10.83
C LEU A 307 27.43 3.94 -10.02
N ARG A 308 27.55 3.71 -8.71
CA ARG A 308 28.40 4.46 -7.79
C ARG A 308 28.92 3.50 -6.73
N PRO A 309 30.19 3.61 -6.29
CA PRO A 309 30.72 2.75 -5.23
C PRO A 309 30.22 3.19 -3.85
N LEU A 310 30.05 4.50 -3.64
CA LEU A 310 29.70 5.10 -2.35
C LEU A 310 28.55 6.09 -2.53
N GLN A 311 27.74 6.25 -1.48
CA GLN A 311 26.70 7.27 -1.41
C GLN A 311 26.69 7.95 -0.04
N GLN A 312 26.50 9.27 -0.04
CA GLN A 312 26.22 10.04 1.16
C GLN A 312 24.72 9.95 1.47
N MET A 313 24.37 9.51 2.69
CA MET A 313 22.98 9.46 3.18
C MET A 313 22.90 10.00 4.62
N ASN A 314 21.69 10.41 5.03
CA ASN A 314 21.40 10.75 6.42
C ASN A 314 20.05 10.20 6.87
N GLY A 315 19.92 10.02 8.18
CA GLY A 315 18.74 9.47 8.82
C GLY A 315 19.08 8.87 10.17
N THR A 316 18.07 8.67 11.02
CA THR A 316 18.20 7.70 12.13
C THR A 316 18.53 6.31 11.62
N SER A 317 18.20 6.01 10.36
CA SER A 317 18.64 4.83 9.62
C SER A 317 20.16 4.68 9.46
N MET A 318 20.94 5.77 9.58
CA MET A 318 22.42 5.75 9.57
C MET A 318 22.98 5.81 11.00
N ALA A 319 22.24 6.43 11.93
CA ALA A 319 22.60 6.43 13.36
C ALA A 319 22.51 5.03 13.99
N SER A 320 21.43 4.30 13.70
CA SER A 320 21.22 2.92 14.17
C SER A 320 22.38 1.97 13.80
N PRO A 321 22.83 1.87 12.53
CA PRO A 321 23.96 1.01 12.18
C PRO A 321 25.30 1.54 12.72
N ASN A 322 25.46 2.85 12.89
CA ASN A 322 26.64 3.40 13.55
C ASN A 322 26.73 2.91 15.01
N ALA A 323 25.62 2.98 15.76
CA ALA A 323 25.52 2.41 17.10
C ALA A 323 25.71 0.89 17.10
N CYS A 324 25.08 0.17 16.17
CA CYS A 324 25.19 -1.28 16.07
C CYS A 324 26.63 -1.76 15.80
N GLY A 325 27.34 -1.13 14.85
CA GLY A 325 28.75 -1.42 14.60
C GLY A 325 29.64 -1.09 15.79
N SER A 326 29.36 0.01 16.49
CA SER A 326 30.05 0.38 17.73
C SER A 326 29.84 -0.67 18.85
N ILE A 327 28.62 -1.19 19.00
CA ILE A 327 28.30 -2.25 19.97
C ILE A 327 28.96 -3.58 19.56
N ALA A 328 29.09 -3.88 18.26
CA ALA A 328 29.81 -5.07 17.80
C ALA A 328 31.28 -5.07 18.26
N LEU A 329 31.94 -3.90 18.28
CA LEU A 329 33.29 -3.75 18.85
C LEU A 329 33.32 -4.04 20.36
N MET A 330 32.34 -3.54 21.11
CA MET A 330 32.18 -3.85 22.54
C MET A 330 32.06 -5.36 22.74
N LEU A 331 31.16 -6.03 22.01
CA LEU A 331 30.97 -7.48 22.11
C LEU A 331 32.23 -8.27 21.75
N SER A 332 32.99 -7.83 20.75
CA SER A 332 34.28 -8.44 20.41
C SER A 332 35.24 -8.42 21.61
N SER A 333 35.33 -7.29 22.32
CA SER A 333 36.11 -7.17 23.56
C SER A 333 35.60 -8.07 24.68
N LEU A 334 34.28 -8.08 24.94
CA LEU A 334 33.68 -8.93 25.97
C LEU A 334 33.96 -10.43 25.71
N LYS A 335 33.74 -10.88 24.46
CA LYS A 335 33.94 -12.27 24.04
C LYS A 335 35.41 -12.70 24.14
N THR A 336 36.34 -11.86 23.69
CA THR A 336 37.78 -12.17 23.74
C THR A 336 38.28 -12.34 25.18
N ARG A 337 37.67 -11.62 26.13
CA ARG A 337 37.98 -11.74 27.57
C ARG A 337 37.24 -12.88 28.28
N GLY A 338 36.31 -13.57 27.62
CA GLY A 338 35.43 -14.54 28.27
C GLY A 338 34.48 -13.92 29.29
N ALA A 339 34.19 -12.62 29.18
CA ALA A 339 33.28 -11.91 30.07
C ALA A 339 31.84 -12.38 29.84
N ARG A 340 31.07 -12.56 30.93
CA ARG A 340 29.64 -12.83 30.84
C ARG A 340 28.91 -11.54 30.52
N TYR A 341 27.95 -11.56 29.62
CA TYR A 341 27.13 -10.39 29.32
C TYR A 341 25.72 -10.80 28.90
N THR A 342 24.79 -9.86 29.02
CA THR A 342 23.42 -9.94 28.51
C THR A 342 23.11 -8.67 27.72
N PRO A 343 22.04 -8.64 26.88
CA PRO A 343 21.59 -7.41 26.28
C PRO A 343 21.33 -6.29 27.27
N HIS A 344 20.91 -6.64 28.49
CA HIS A 344 20.60 -5.69 29.55
C HIS A 344 21.86 -5.12 30.21
N SER A 345 22.88 -5.94 30.49
CA SER A 345 24.15 -5.44 31.02
C SER A 345 24.88 -4.57 30.00
N VAL A 346 24.84 -4.94 28.72
CA VAL A 346 25.38 -4.13 27.62
C VAL A 346 24.62 -2.81 27.49
N ARG A 347 23.28 -2.85 27.48
CA ARG A 347 22.47 -1.64 27.43
C ARG A 347 22.74 -0.71 28.61
N ARG A 348 22.79 -1.24 29.84
CA ARG A 348 23.06 -0.44 31.04
C ARG A 348 24.43 0.21 30.97
N ALA A 349 25.46 -0.54 30.58
CA ALA A 349 26.80 0.00 30.39
C ALA A 349 26.81 1.15 29.37
N LEU A 350 26.11 1.00 28.25
CA LEU A 350 26.01 2.05 27.24
C LEU A 350 25.27 3.29 27.75
N GLU A 351 24.10 3.12 28.37
CA GLU A 351 23.27 4.23 28.88
C GLU A 351 23.93 4.99 30.04
N ASN A 352 24.76 4.31 30.85
CA ASN A 352 25.43 4.94 32.00
C ASN A 352 26.75 5.64 31.62
N THR A 353 27.30 5.40 30.42
CA THR A 353 28.58 6.00 29.99
C THR A 353 28.45 6.94 28.80
N THR A 354 27.22 7.21 28.32
CA THR A 354 27.02 8.18 27.24
C THR A 354 27.48 9.57 27.63
N LYS A 355 27.92 10.35 26.64
CA LYS A 355 28.30 11.76 26.81
C LYS A 355 27.16 12.67 26.36
N PRO A 356 26.51 13.43 27.26
CA PRO A 356 25.51 14.42 26.88
C PRO A 356 26.08 15.46 25.90
N VAL A 357 25.32 15.77 24.85
CA VAL A 357 25.63 16.80 23.88
C VAL A 357 24.98 18.10 24.32
N GLU A 358 25.80 19.09 24.66
CA GLU A 358 25.34 20.40 25.08
C GLU A 358 24.51 21.09 23.97
N GLY A 359 23.44 21.76 24.37
CA GLY A 359 22.52 22.45 23.45
C GLY A 359 21.54 21.54 22.71
N VAL A 360 21.59 20.22 22.92
CA VAL A 360 20.61 19.26 22.39
C VAL A 360 19.64 18.86 23.49
N GLU A 361 18.36 18.81 23.18
CA GLU A 361 17.33 18.38 24.12
C GLU A 361 17.39 16.86 24.41
N VAL A 362 17.09 16.48 25.65
CA VAL A 362 17.05 15.08 26.10
C VAL A 362 16.12 14.20 25.24
N PHE A 363 15.02 14.76 24.73
CA PHE A 363 14.08 14.03 23.88
C PHE A 363 14.64 13.61 22.52
N ALA A 364 15.73 14.25 22.07
CA ALA A 364 16.41 13.94 20.80
C ALA A 364 17.64 13.05 21.00
N GLN A 365 18.32 13.16 22.14
CA GLN A 365 19.59 12.46 22.39
C GLN A 365 19.51 11.34 23.45
N GLY A 366 18.42 11.24 24.19
CA GLY A 366 18.35 10.34 25.34
C GLY A 366 19.42 10.70 26.39
N PRO A 367 20.13 9.72 26.96
CA PRO A 367 21.22 9.97 27.91
C PRO A 367 22.49 10.56 27.25
N GLY A 368 22.65 10.45 25.92
CA GLY A 368 23.70 11.13 25.18
C GLY A 368 24.39 10.31 24.09
N LEU A 369 25.53 10.80 23.61
CA LEU A 369 26.36 10.20 22.55
C LEU A 369 27.12 8.98 23.07
N ILE A 370 27.01 7.85 22.34
CA ILE A 370 27.64 6.56 22.69
C ILE A 370 29.15 6.67 22.94
N GLN A 371 29.65 6.08 24.04
CA GLN A 371 31.09 6.00 24.38
C GLN A 371 31.48 4.53 24.63
N ILE A 372 32.05 3.86 23.62
CA ILE A 372 32.32 2.41 23.68
C ILE A 372 33.45 2.03 24.64
N ALA A 373 34.53 2.81 24.67
CA ALA A 373 35.66 2.52 25.57
C ALA A 373 35.21 2.55 27.04
N ASP A 374 34.46 3.58 27.41
CA ASP A 374 33.92 3.75 28.76
C ASP A 374 32.90 2.66 29.08
N ALA A 375 32.04 2.28 28.13
CA ALA A 375 31.07 1.18 28.33
C ALA A 375 31.74 -0.18 28.58
N VAL A 376 32.86 -0.46 27.89
CA VAL A 376 33.65 -1.68 28.12
C VAL A 376 34.24 -1.68 29.53
N GLU A 377 34.78 -0.53 29.96
CA GLU A 377 35.38 -0.38 31.28
C GLU A 377 34.32 -0.46 32.40
N TYR A 378 33.18 0.21 32.23
CA TYR A 378 32.04 0.08 33.13
C TYR A 378 31.61 -1.38 33.28
N HIS A 379 31.45 -2.11 32.17
CA HIS A 379 31.07 -3.52 32.23
C HIS A 379 32.13 -4.34 32.97
N ARG A 380 33.42 -4.08 32.73
CA ARG A 380 34.53 -4.77 33.40
C ARG A 380 34.48 -4.59 34.92
N GLN A 381 34.12 -3.41 35.39
CA GLN A 381 34.04 -3.10 36.82
C GLN A 381 32.84 -3.76 37.50
N HIS A 382 31.73 -3.93 36.78
CA HIS A 382 30.43 -4.26 37.39
C HIS A 382 29.86 -5.63 37.02
N GLU A 383 30.47 -6.40 36.10
CA GLU A 383 29.93 -7.66 35.57
C GLU A 383 29.54 -8.72 36.62
N ASN A 384 30.10 -8.66 37.84
CA ASN A 384 29.79 -9.58 38.93
C ASN A 384 28.82 -9.01 39.97
N ALA A 385 28.34 -7.77 39.79
CA ALA A 385 27.42 -7.14 40.72
C ALA A 385 26.02 -7.80 40.69
N VAL A 386 25.35 -7.81 41.83
CA VAL A 386 24.00 -8.39 41.96
C VAL A 386 23.04 -7.63 41.05
N GLY A 387 22.27 -8.40 40.27
CA GLY A 387 21.30 -7.85 39.31
C GLY A 387 21.92 -7.28 38.03
N GLU A 388 23.24 -7.29 37.84
CA GLU A 388 23.87 -6.70 36.66
C GLU A 388 23.40 -7.37 35.36
N MET A 389 23.26 -8.70 35.39
CA MET A 389 22.80 -9.49 34.25
C MET A 389 21.27 -9.50 34.06
N LEU A 390 20.52 -8.80 34.92
CA LEU A 390 19.06 -8.77 34.87
C LEU A 390 18.53 -7.50 34.21
N SER A 391 17.37 -7.64 33.57
CA SER A 391 16.54 -6.50 33.20
C SER A 391 15.61 -6.10 34.34
N PHE A 392 15.13 -4.86 34.31
CA PHE A 392 14.13 -4.36 35.25
C PHE A 392 12.89 -3.88 34.48
N ASP A 393 11.78 -4.58 34.61
CA ASP A 393 10.48 -4.18 34.07
C ASP A 393 9.90 -3.07 34.98
N VAL A 394 9.87 -1.86 34.44
CA VAL A 394 9.35 -0.65 35.10
C VAL A 394 7.98 -0.34 34.52
N ARG A 395 6.96 -0.28 35.38
CA ARG A 395 5.59 0.06 34.99
C ARG A 395 4.96 1.03 35.96
N VAL A 396 4.42 2.13 35.44
CA VAL A 396 3.51 3.00 36.18
C VAL A 396 2.15 2.30 36.28
N LEU A 397 1.65 2.15 37.50
CA LEU A 397 0.38 1.49 37.76
C LEU A 397 -0.78 2.43 37.40
N GLY A 398 -1.67 1.97 36.52
CA GLY A 398 -2.80 2.73 36.01
C GLY A 398 -3.49 1.98 34.86
N GLU A 399 -4.41 2.65 34.16
CA GLU A 399 -5.02 2.07 32.96
C GLU A 399 -3.97 1.92 31.85
N GLY A 400 -3.67 0.67 31.47
CA GLY A 400 -2.81 0.36 30.31
C GLY A 400 -1.33 0.08 30.61
N GLY A 401 -0.82 0.39 31.82
CA GLY A 401 0.54 0.04 32.25
C GLY A 401 1.66 0.73 31.48
N SER A 402 1.81 2.04 31.66
CA SER A 402 2.79 2.88 30.95
C SER A 402 4.21 2.68 31.47
N GLN A 403 5.23 3.01 30.66
CA GLN A 403 6.64 2.88 31.02
C GLN A 403 7.21 4.15 31.68
N GLY A 404 6.54 5.28 31.53
CA GLY A 404 6.86 6.53 32.20
C GLY A 404 5.62 7.31 32.60
N VAL A 405 5.83 8.39 33.34
CA VAL A 405 4.79 9.35 33.67
C VAL A 405 4.80 10.43 32.61
N TYR A 406 3.69 10.58 31.88
CA TYR A 406 3.55 11.62 30.87
C TYR A 406 2.28 12.42 31.07
N LEU A 407 2.44 13.69 31.45
CA LEU A 407 1.35 14.65 31.61
C LEU A 407 1.46 15.67 30.48
N ARG A 408 0.47 15.74 29.59
CA ARG A 408 0.48 16.64 28.43
C ARG A 408 -0.74 17.53 28.34
N GLU A 409 -1.89 17.05 28.79
CA GLU A 409 -3.15 17.78 28.65
C GLU A 409 -3.34 18.81 29.77
N PRO A 410 -4.12 19.90 29.54
CA PRO A 410 -4.33 20.94 30.55
C PRO A 410 -4.88 20.39 31.88
N GLU A 411 -5.81 19.43 31.79
CA GLU A 411 -6.43 18.73 32.92
C GLU A 411 -5.45 17.84 33.72
N GLU A 412 -4.40 17.35 33.07
CA GLU A 412 -3.37 16.51 33.69
C GLU A 412 -2.35 17.38 34.42
N THR A 413 -2.02 18.53 33.84
CA THR A 413 -0.98 19.44 34.34
C THR A 413 -1.49 20.50 35.31
N SER A 414 -2.80 20.61 35.52
CA SER A 414 -3.40 21.56 36.48
C SER A 414 -3.46 21.03 37.92
N ARG A 415 -2.95 19.82 38.19
CA ARG A 415 -3.01 19.17 39.49
C ARG A 415 -1.74 18.38 39.78
N THR A 416 -1.52 18.07 41.04
CA THR A 416 -0.52 17.09 41.46
C THR A 416 -1.02 15.68 41.13
N LEU A 417 -0.20 14.89 40.42
CA LEU A 417 -0.44 13.47 40.21
C LEU A 417 0.13 12.68 41.39
N GLN A 418 -0.66 11.74 41.92
CA GLN A 418 -0.16 10.65 42.76
C GLN A 418 -0.36 9.33 42.03
N THR A 419 0.71 8.56 41.89
CA THR A 419 0.70 7.26 41.24
C THR A 419 1.68 6.31 41.92
N ARG A 420 1.72 5.06 41.46
CA ARG A 420 2.66 4.05 41.92
C ARG A 420 3.48 3.51 40.77
N VAL A 421 4.74 3.23 41.02
CA VAL A 421 5.62 2.56 40.07
C VAL A 421 5.96 1.19 40.61
N ARG A 422 5.78 0.17 39.79
CA ARG A 422 6.25 -1.18 40.05
C ARG A 422 7.52 -1.44 39.27
N VAL A 423 8.53 -1.94 39.95
CA VAL A 423 9.78 -2.41 39.35
C VAL A 423 9.91 -3.89 39.62
N ARG A 424 10.17 -4.69 38.58
CA ARG A 424 10.34 -6.13 38.71
C ARG A 424 11.60 -6.61 38.00
N PRO A 425 12.53 -7.28 38.69
CA PRO A 425 13.67 -7.91 38.02
C PRO A 425 13.17 -9.06 37.13
N LEU A 426 13.62 -9.11 35.89
CA LEU A 426 13.29 -10.18 34.95
C LEU A 426 14.42 -11.20 34.95
N PHE A 427 14.12 -12.40 35.43
CA PHE A 427 15.02 -13.55 35.39
C PHE A 427 14.81 -14.34 34.10
N PRO A 428 15.87 -14.92 33.53
CA PRO A 428 15.72 -15.94 32.49
C PRO A 428 14.78 -17.07 32.95
N GLU A 429 14.03 -17.66 32.01
CA GLU A 429 13.09 -18.74 32.30
C GLU A 429 13.78 -19.94 32.96
N GLU A 430 15.00 -20.25 32.50
CA GLU A 430 15.89 -21.31 32.98
C GLU A 430 16.53 -21.01 34.36
N ALA A 431 16.37 -19.79 34.90
CA ALA A 431 17.01 -19.42 36.16
C ALA A 431 16.48 -20.29 37.32
N PRO A 432 17.36 -20.92 38.13
CA PRO A 432 16.94 -21.84 39.17
C PRO A 432 16.17 -21.10 40.27
N SER A 433 15.14 -21.75 40.83
CA SER A 433 14.31 -21.18 41.90
C SER A 433 15.13 -20.65 43.08
N ARG A 434 16.25 -21.31 43.41
CA ARG A 434 17.16 -20.84 44.46
C ARG A 434 17.79 -19.49 44.16
N ALA A 435 18.17 -19.21 42.91
CA ALA A 435 18.70 -17.89 42.52
C ALA A 435 17.61 -16.81 42.61
N ARG A 436 16.37 -17.13 42.25
CA ARG A 436 15.21 -16.24 42.38
C ARG A 436 14.92 -15.91 43.84
N THR A 437 14.88 -16.92 44.72
CA THR A 437 14.63 -16.73 46.16
C THR A 437 15.78 -16.00 46.87
N ALA A 438 17.02 -16.21 46.44
CA ALA A 438 18.19 -15.55 47.02
C ALA A 438 18.35 -14.08 46.58
N PHE A 439 17.65 -13.64 45.53
CA PHE A 439 17.79 -12.28 45.03
C PHE A 439 17.18 -11.25 45.97
N GLN A 440 18.03 -10.39 46.49
CA GLN A 440 17.70 -9.22 47.28
C GLN A 440 18.66 -8.10 46.90
N LEU A 441 18.14 -6.93 46.59
CA LEU A 441 18.94 -5.77 46.20
C LEU A 441 18.33 -4.51 46.84
N PRO A 442 19.00 -3.92 47.85
CA PRO A 442 18.63 -2.62 48.38
C PRO A 442 18.82 -1.55 47.30
N ILE A 443 17.78 -0.77 47.04
CA ILE A 443 17.77 0.28 46.04
C ILE A 443 17.57 1.63 46.74
N SER A 444 18.42 2.60 46.42
CA SER A 444 18.19 4.02 46.70
C SER A 444 17.47 4.65 45.52
N LEU A 445 16.47 5.47 45.82
CA LEU A 445 15.68 6.18 44.83
C LEU A 445 16.02 7.67 44.88
N GLU A 446 16.23 8.26 43.71
CA GLU A 446 16.50 9.70 43.55
C GLU A 446 15.59 10.27 42.48
N ALA A 447 14.98 11.42 42.74
CA ALA A 447 14.31 12.21 41.72
C ALA A 447 15.24 13.33 41.25
N THR A 448 15.46 13.46 39.94
CA THR A 448 16.41 14.45 39.40
C THR A 448 15.89 15.90 39.43
N GLN A 449 14.64 16.12 39.84
CA GLN A 449 13.99 17.43 39.94
C GLN A 449 13.07 17.49 41.16
N GLU A 450 12.99 18.66 41.81
CA GLU A 450 12.25 18.87 43.06
C GLU A 450 10.72 18.74 42.92
N TRP A 451 10.17 18.95 41.71
CA TRP A 451 8.74 18.81 41.43
C TRP A 451 8.30 17.34 41.27
N VAL A 452 9.23 16.39 41.41
CA VAL A 452 8.96 14.95 41.52
C VAL A 452 9.41 14.48 42.91
N SER A 453 8.54 13.78 43.62
CA SER A 453 8.84 13.24 44.95
C SER A 453 8.59 11.74 44.98
N VAL A 454 9.52 11.03 45.61
CA VAL A 454 9.55 9.57 45.78
C VAL A 454 10.08 9.22 47.17
N GLY A 455 9.82 8.01 47.65
CA GLY A 455 10.51 7.50 48.84
C GLY A 455 12.01 7.28 48.59
N GLU A 456 12.83 7.27 49.63
CA GLU A 456 14.30 7.23 49.50
C GLU A 456 14.88 5.84 49.22
N GLN A 457 14.22 4.79 49.70
CA GLN A 457 14.74 3.42 49.64
C GLN A 457 13.65 2.40 49.39
N LEU A 458 14.01 1.31 48.71
CA LEU A 458 13.17 0.12 48.57
C LEU A 458 14.04 -1.13 48.54
N LEU A 459 13.52 -2.26 49.04
CA LEU A 459 14.17 -3.56 48.87
C LEU A 459 13.57 -4.26 47.66
N LEU A 460 14.39 -4.48 46.63
CA LEU A 460 13.96 -5.20 45.46
C LEU A 460 14.22 -6.71 45.63
N THR A 461 13.17 -7.50 45.47
CA THR A 461 13.24 -8.97 45.49
C THR A 461 12.75 -9.52 44.14
N HIS A 462 12.80 -10.84 43.95
CA HIS A 462 12.25 -11.47 42.73
C HIS A 462 10.78 -11.10 42.46
N GLY A 463 9.97 -10.92 43.51
CA GLY A 463 8.57 -10.49 43.35
C GLY A 463 8.40 -9.07 42.80
N GLY A 464 9.49 -8.31 42.72
CA GLY A 464 9.49 -6.88 42.47
C GLY A 464 9.18 -6.08 43.74
N ALA A 465 9.08 -4.78 43.55
CA ALA A 465 8.71 -3.81 44.58
C ALA A 465 7.83 -2.74 43.96
N THR A 466 7.13 -1.99 44.80
CA THR A 466 6.28 -0.87 44.37
C THR A 466 6.53 0.30 45.30
N PHE A 467 6.60 1.50 44.73
CA PHE A 467 6.77 2.75 45.48
C PHE A 467 5.82 3.81 44.94
N ASP A 468 5.46 4.76 45.80
CA ASP A 468 4.62 5.90 45.46
C ASP A 468 5.44 7.00 44.78
N VAL A 469 4.83 7.66 43.81
CA VAL A 469 5.39 8.79 43.06
C VAL A 469 4.40 9.93 43.09
N GLN A 470 4.89 11.10 43.45
CA GLN A 470 4.14 12.36 43.39
C GLN A 470 4.79 13.29 42.37
N VAL A 471 3.98 13.85 41.46
CA VAL A 471 4.44 14.82 40.44
C VAL A 471 3.63 16.10 40.57
N ASP A 472 4.27 17.19 40.97
CA ASP A 472 3.65 18.51 41.05
C ASP A 472 3.80 19.29 39.74
N ALA A 473 2.85 19.07 38.83
CA ALA A 473 2.79 19.80 37.56
C ALA A 473 2.07 21.16 37.66
N ALA A 474 1.35 21.41 38.77
CA ALA A 474 0.45 22.56 38.88
C ALA A 474 1.22 23.88 38.85
N ASN A 475 2.38 23.91 39.52
CA ASN A 475 3.21 25.10 39.72
C ASN A 475 4.32 25.29 38.69
N LEU A 476 4.46 24.37 37.72
CA LEU A 476 5.44 24.49 36.65
C LEU A 476 5.06 25.60 35.66
N GLU A 477 6.07 26.30 35.15
CA GLU A 477 5.89 27.25 34.04
C GLU A 477 5.43 26.55 32.77
N SER A 478 4.79 27.29 31.85
CA SER A 478 4.41 26.76 30.54
C SER A 478 5.66 26.31 29.76
N GLY A 479 5.61 25.13 29.17
CA GLY A 479 6.77 24.54 28.49
C GLY A 479 6.82 23.02 28.64
N VAL A 480 7.98 22.45 28.29
CA VAL A 480 8.27 21.04 28.53
C VAL A 480 9.29 20.92 29.65
N HIS A 481 8.98 20.06 30.61
CA HIS A 481 9.79 19.75 31.78
C HIS A 481 10.06 18.26 31.80
N PHE A 482 11.28 17.90 32.18
CA PHE A 482 11.73 16.52 32.23
C PHE A 482 12.43 16.24 33.55
N ALA A 483 12.08 15.12 34.16
CA ALA A 483 12.73 14.56 35.32
C ALA A 483 12.87 13.04 35.12
N GLU A 484 13.73 12.45 35.92
CA GLU A 484 13.86 11.01 36.02
C GLU A 484 13.76 10.61 37.49
N ILE A 485 13.21 9.43 37.74
CA ILE A 485 13.38 8.73 38.99
C ILE A 485 14.43 7.65 38.75
N LEU A 486 15.56 7.77 39.41
CA LEU A 486 16.71 6.90 39.28
C LEU A 486 16.71 5.88 40.42
N GLY A 487 16.86 4.60 40.08
CA GLY A 487 17.05 3.53 41.05
C GLY A 487 18.50 3.06 41.08
N HIS A 488 19.22 3.39 42.15
CA HIS A 488 20.63 3.07 42.35
C HIS A 488 20.81 1.85 43.27
N ASP A 489 21.93 1.16 43.13
CA ASP A 489 22.36 0.16 44.11
C ASP A 489 22.82 0.88 45.38
N ALA A 490 22.09 0.75 46.49
CA ALA A 490 22.40 1.49 47.71
C ALA A 490 23.77 1.10 48.32
N GLY A 491 24.38 -0.02 47.88
CA GLY A 491 25.72 -0.43 48.28
C GLY A 491 26.83 -0.01 47.31
N ASN A 492 26.51 0.57 46.15
CA ASN A 492 27.48 0.94 45.13
C ASN A 492 26.96 2.03 44.18
N ASP A 493 27.14 3.29 44.56
CA ASP A 493 26.72 4.45 43.77
C ASP A 493 27.48 4.59 42.43
N GLU A 494 28.72 4.09 42.34
CA GLU A 494 29.57 4.17 41.14
C GLU A 494 29.00 3.34 39.95
N ARG A 495 28.08 2.39 40.21
CA ARG A 495 27.33 1.71 39.15
C ARG A 495 26.41 2.65 38.38
N GLY A 496 26.07 3.82 38.91
CA GLY A 496 24.97 4.61 38.38
C GLY A 496 23.63 3.86 38.45
N PRO A 497 22.59 4.37 37.79
CA PRO A 497 21.24 3.83 37.93
C PRO A 497 21.08 2.47 37.23
N LEU A 498 20.32 1.59 37.89
CA LEU A 498 19.96 0.26 37.41
C LEU A 498 18.68 0.26 36.58
N PHE A 499 17.77 1.17 36.92
CA PHE A 499 16.55 1.48 36.18
C PHE A 499 16.25 2.98 36.27
N ARG A 500 15.47 3.46 35.31
CA ARG A 500 15.05 4.86 35.19
C ARG A 500 13.54 4.90 34.95
N VAL A 501 12.85 5.82 35.62
CA VAL A 501 11.44 6.14 35.33
C VAL A 501 11.39 7.55 34.74
N PRO A 502 11.17 7.70 33.43
CA PRO A 502 11.04 9.03 32.83
C PRO A 502 9.73 9.69 33.28
N VAL A 503 9.83 10.96 33.67
CA VAL A 503 8.70 11.82 34.02
C VAL A 503 8.74 13.04 33.11
N THR A 504 7.78 13.14 32.19
CA THR A 504 7.66 14.29 31.29
C THR A 504 6.38 15.06 31.59
N VAL A 505 6.50 16.37 31.77
CA VAL A 505 5.36 17.28 31.89
C VAL A 505 5.41 18.30 30.78
N VAL A 506 4.41 18.31 29.91
CA VAL A 506 4.19 19.36 28.91
C VAL A 506 3.08 20.24 29.43
N LYS A 507 3.44 21.38 30.02
CA LYS A 507 2.51 22.37 30.57
C LYS A 507 2.10 23.34 29.45
N PRO A 508 0.86 23.27 28.92
CA PRO A 508 0.41 24.21 27.92
C PRO A 508 0.09 25.57 28.54
N GLU A 509 0.35 26.64 27.81
CA GLU A 509 -0.22 27.94 28.15
C GLU A 509 -1.68 28.02 27.65
N PRO A 510 -2.61 28.62 28.41
CA PRO A 510 -3.95 28.92 27.91
C PRO A 510 -3.88 29.83 26.68
N ALA A 511 -4.45 29.39 25.56
CA ALA A 511 -4.50 30.22 24.35
C ALA A 511 -5.75 31.09 24.32
N ALA A 512 -5.60 32.33 23.90
CA ALA A 512 -6.72 33.16 23.43
C ALA A 512 -7.11 32.75 21.99
N ALA A 513 -8.16 33.38 21.44
CA ALA A 513 -8.54 33.15 20.04
C ALA A 513 -7.46 33.58 19.04
N LEU A 514 -6.62 34.56 19.40
CA LEU A 514 -5.46 34.99 18.63
C LEU A 514 -4.21 34.88 19.51
N VAL A 515 -3.18 34.21 19.00
CA VAL A 515 -1.88 34.09 19.67
C VAL A 515 -0.81 34.60 18.74
N GLU A 516 -0.12 35.65 19.17
CA GLU A 516 1.00 36.23 18.44
C GLU A 516 2.31 35.92 19.17
N GLY A 517 3.40 35.89 18.43
CA GLY A 517 4.72 35.72 19.00
C GLY A 517 5.84 35.91 17.99
N ARG A 518 7.05 35.91 18.52
CA ARG A 518 8.28 35.90 17.74
C ARG A 518 9.21 34.82 18.27
N VAL A 519 9.92 34.17 17.35
CA VAL A 519 10.95 33.19 17.71
C VAL A 519 12.24 33.53 17.00
N SER A 520 13.33 33.50 17.77
CA SER A 520 14.69 33.59 17.23
C SER A 520 15.18 32.19 16.93
N LEU A 521 15.56 31.96 15.68
CA LEU A 521 16.10 30.70 15.18
C LEU A 521 17.47 30.94 14.55
N SER A 522 18.27 29.90 14.57
CA SER A 522 19.59 29.82 13.94
C SER A 522 19.72 28.45 13.28
N ALA A 523 20.76 28.24 12.49
CA ALA A 523 20.91 27.00 11.73
C ALA A 523 20.85 25.75 12.63
N GLY A 524 19.79 24.95 12.46
CA GLY A 524 19.57 23.69 13.18
C GLY A 524 18.81 23.83 14.50
N THR A 525 18.58 25.04 15.01
CA THR A 525 17.82 25.24 16.25
C THR A 525 16.32 25.21 15.99
N LEU A 526 15.57 25.01 17.07
CA LEU A 526 14.12 24.92 17.07
C LEU A 526 13.54 25.68 18.26
N ALA A 527 12.30 26.14 18.09
CA ALA A 527 11.48 26.71 19.14
C ALA A 527 10.15 25.95 19.18
N ARG A 528 9.65 25.72 20.40
CA ARG A 528 8.36 25.08 20.62
C ARG A 528 7.48 25.93 21.50
N ARG A 529 6.19 25.91 21.19
CA ARG A 529 5.15 26.51 22.00
C ARG A 529 4.04 25.49 22.20
N PHE A 530 3.57 25.34 23.44
CA PHE A 530 2.49 24.41 23.80
C PHE A 530 1.27 25.22 24.21
N LEU A 531 0.19 25.08 23.44
CA LEU A 531 -1.01 25.89 23.56
C LEU A 531 -2.19 25.00 23.94
N SER A 532 -2.90 25.35 25.00
CA SER A 532 -4.21 24.75 25.29
C SER A 532 -5.22 25.32 24.31
N VAL A 533 -5.64 24.50 23.33
CA VAL A 533 -6.54 24.97 22.28
C VAL A 533 -7.86 25.46 22.89
N PRO A 534 -8.33 26.67 22.54
CA PRO A 534 -9.55 27.24 23.11
C PRO A 534 -10.78 26.36 22.90
N GLU A 535 -11.73 26.42 23.85
CA GLU A 535 -13.03 25.77 23.68
C GLU A 535 -13.72 26.29 22.41
N GLY A 536 -14.25 25.36 21.62
CA GLY A 536 -14.94 25.60 20.38
C GLY A 536 -14.07 25.82 19.15
N ALA A 537 -12.74 25.82 19.28
CA ALA A 537 -11.85 25.83 18.11
C ALA A 537 -11.98 24.52 17.32
N THR A 538 -12.03 24.64 15.99
CA THR A 538 -12.11 23.50 15.07
C THR A 538 -11.02 23.51 14.00
N TRP A 539 -10.40 24.66 13.74
CA TRP A 539 -9.14 24.80 13.01
C TRP A 539 -8.35 25.99 13.55
N ALA A 540 -7.09 26.09 13.12
CA ALA A 540 -6.26 27.26 13.33
C ALA A 540 -5.62 27.70 12.00
N ASP A 541 -5.44 29.00 11.85
CA ASP A 541 -4.73 29.63 10.76
C ASP A 541 -3.39 30.15 11.30
N LEU A 542 -2.28 29.58 10.83
CA LEU A 542 -0.92 29.98 11.20
C LEU A 542 -0.31 30.84 10.10
N THR A 543 -0.08 32.12 10.39
CA THR A 543 0.68 33.04 9.56
C THR A 543 2.11 33.10 10.05
N LEU A 544 3.07 32.93 9.15
CA LEU A 544 4.50 33.06 9.42
C LEU A 544 5.09 34.16 8.56
N ARG A 545 5.91 35.02 9.17
CA ARG A 545 6.69 36.06 8.50
C ARG A 545 8.13 35.98 8.96
N SER A 546 9.07 36.06 8.01
CA SER A 546 10.49 36.17 8.34
C SER A 546 10.95 37.62 8.28
N GLU A 547 11.61 38.07 9.35
CA GLU A 547 12.30 39.36 9.45
C GLU A 547 13.80 39.24 9.10
N ALA A 548 14.22 38.08 8.58
CA ALA A 548 15.60 37.84 8.15
C ALA A 548 15.96 38.67 6.90
N ASP A 549 17.26 38.80 6.65
CA ASP A 549 17.84 39.51 5.50
C ASP A 549 17.79 38.73 4.18
N ALA A 550 17.57 37.41 4.26
CA ALA A 550 17.58 36.49 3.13
C ALA A 550 16.57 35.36 3.31
N GLU A 551 16.37 34.56 2.25
CA GLU A 551 15.49 33.40 2.30
C GLU A 551 15.97 32.37 3.34
N ARG A 552 15.03 31.81 4.10
CA ARG A 552 15.30 30.83 5.17
C ARG A 552 14.44 29.58 5.02
N SER A 553 15.06 28.43 5.23
CA SER A 553 14.34 27.14 5.25
C SER A 553 13.83 26.84 6.65
N ILE A 554 12.52 26.95 6.84
CA ILE A 554 11.83 26.69 8.12
C ILE A 554 10.93 25.47 7.97
N VAL A 555 11.00 24.57 8.94
CA VAL A 555 10.07 23.46 9.12
C VAL A 555 9.10 23.85 10.23
N CYS A 556 7.81 23.83 9.93
CA CYS A 556 6.77 23.91 10.95
C CYS A 556 6.12 22.54 11.08
N GLN A 557 6.08 22.02 12.30
CA GLN A 557 5.34 20.83 12.64
C GLN A 557 4.42 21.13 13.81
N THR A 558 3.13 20.85 13.63
CA THR A 558 2.15 20.90 14.70
C THR A 558 1.68 19.51 15.06
N VAL A 559 1.45 19.24 16.35
CA VAL A 559 1.02 17.93 16.86
C VAL A 559 -0.02 18.10 17.96
N GLN A 560 -1.13 17.38 17.84
CA GLN A 560 -2.04 17.06 18.93
C GLN A 560 -2.14 15.56 19.10
N LEU A 561 -1.98 15.06 20.32
CA LEU A 561 -2.21 13.66 20.63
C LEU A 561 -3.71 13.40 20.76
N ARG A 562 -4.17 12.25 20.26
CA ARG A 562 -5.57 11.83 20.36
C ARG A 562 -5.61 10.40 20.82
N SER A 563 -6.47 10.12 21.80
CA SER A 563 -6.61 8.77 22.35
C SER A 563 -6.93 7.75 21.25
N GLY A 564 -6.21 6.63 21.24
CA GLY A 564 -6.39 5.54 20.26
C GLY A 564 -5.97 5.87 18.83
N ARG A 565 -5.18 6.93 18.61
CA ARG A 565 -4.72 7.40 17.29
C ARG A 565 -3.20 7.53 17.28
N THR A 566 -2.60 7.47 16.11
CA THR A 566 -1.17 7.78 15.96
C THR A 566 -0.94 9.30 15.96
N PHE A 567 0.28 9.76 16.28
CA PHE A 567 0.63 11.17 16.17
C PHE A 567 0.40 11.72 14.76
N ARG A 568 0.53 10.88 13.71
CA ARG A 568 0.33 11.30 12.31
C ARG A 568 -1.11 11.74 12.01
N GLU A 569 -2.11 11.28 12.76
CA GLU A 569 -3.53 11.66 12.56
C GLU A 569 -3.88 13.02 13.19
N GLY A 570 -3.03 13.52 14.09
CA GLY A 570 -3.16 14.81 14.76
C GLY A 570 -2.10 15.82 14.36
N GLN A 571 -1.28 15.52 13.34
CA GLN A 571 -0.18 16.40 12.92
C GLN A 571 -0.48 17.24 11.67
N SER A 572 0.25 18.34 11.53
CA SER A 572 0.46 19.04 10.26
C SER A 572 1.94 19.38 10.14
N LYS A 573 2.61 18.95 9.05
CA LYS A 573 4.03 19.21 8.82
C LYS A 573 4.22 19.93 7.50
N SER A 574 4.98 21.01 7.52
CA SER A 574 5.19 21.89 6.37
C SER A 574 6.62 22.38 6.30
N HIS A 575 7.15 22.42 5.08
CA HIS A 575 8.47 22.97 4.78
C HIS A 575 8.27 24.28 4.02
N PHE A 576 8.85 25.35 4.53
CA PHE A 576 8.78 26.68 3.94
C PHE A 576 10.17 27.14 3.51
N ARG A 577 10.19 27.91 2.42
CA ARG A 577 11.28 28.81 2.07
C ARG A 577 10.74 30.22 2.26
N LEU A 578 10.92 30.77 3.46
CA LEU A 578 10.38 32.08 3.81
C LEU A 578 11.31 33.16 3.30
N ARG A 579 10.78 34.09 2.51
CA ARG A 579 11.52 35.27 2.05
C ARG A 579 11.30 36.44 3.01
N PRO A 580 12.24 37.40 3.07
CA PRO A 580 12.10 38.60 3.89
C PRO A 580 10.78 39.33 3.60
N GLY A 581 9.97 39.56 4.65
CA GLY A 581 8.71 40.29 4.55
C GLY A 581 7.54 39.56 3.86
N GLU A 582 7.70 38.29 3.47
CA GLU A 582 6.62 37.49 2.89
C GLU A 582 5.78 36.83 4.00
N ASP A 583 4.46 36.96 3.90
CA ASP A 583 3.51 36.23 4.73
C ASP A 583 3.15 34.88 4.11
N VAL A 584 3.29 33.82 4.89
CA VAL A 584 2.81 32.49 4.51
C VAL A 584 1.78 32.02 5.52
N VAL A 585 0.56 31.78 5.04
CA VAL A 585 -0.55 31.28 5.87
C VAL A 585 -0.74 29.78 5.64
N ARG A 586 -0.91 29.02 6.73
CA ARG A 586 -1.28 27.60 6.69
C ARG A 586 -2.37 27.28 7.70
N SER A 587 -3.44 26.70 7.19
CA SER A 587 -4.59 26.27 7.98
C SER A 587 -4.55 24.77 8.25
N PHE A 588 -4.88 24.37 9.48
CA PHE A 588 -4.98 22.96 9.87
C PHE A 588 -6.07 22.75 10.91
N ALA A 589 -6.67 21.56 10.92
CA ALA A 589 -7.72 21.21 11.88
C ALA A 589 -7.15 21.03 13.30
N VAL A 590 -7.88 21.50 14.31
CA VAL A 590 -7.52 21.35 15.73
C VAL A 590 -8.65 20.71 16.53
N SER A 591 -8.32 20.17 17.68
CA SER A 591 -9.24 19.68 18.70
C SER A 591 -9.21 20.64 19.89
N GLU A 592 -10.37 21.19 20.24
CA GLU A 592 -10.56 22.01 21.45
C GLU A 592 -10.08 21.30 22.72
N LEU A 593 -9.64 22.09 23.71
CA LEU A 593 -9.25 21.63 25.05
C LEU A 593 -8.13 20.57 25.07
N LYS A 594 -7.38 20.46 23.97
CA LYS A 594 -6.21 19.59 23.85
C LYS A 594 -4.96 20.39 23.57
N THR A 595 -3.84 19.92 24.10
CA THR A 595 -2.54 20.58 23.91
C THR A 595 -2.10 20.50 22.45
N LEU A 596 -1.94 21.67 21.81
CA LEU A 596 -1.31 21.84 20.51
C LEU A 596 0.15 22.21 20.71
N GLU A 597 1.04 21.38 20.19
CA GLU A 597 2.44 21.75 20.01
C GLU A 597 2.61 22.44 18.68
N VAL A 598 3.26 23.60 18.68
CA VAL A 598 3.73 24.32 17.48
C VAL A 598 5.25 24.35 17.54
N CYS A 599 5.90 23.54 16.70
CA CYS A 599 7.35 23.45 16.62
C CYS A 599 7.83 24.11 15.32
N LEU A 600 8.64 25.15 15.45
CA LEU A 600 9.32 25.81 14.34
C LEU A 600 10.82 25.48 14.42
N ALA A 601 11.40 24.98 13.34
CA ALA A 601 12.80 24.63 13.27
C ALA A 601 13.44 25.19 12.01
N GLN A 602 14.62 25.79 12.13
CA GLN A 602 15.39 26.20 10.97
C GLN A 602 16.30 25.05 10.53
N SER A 603 16.28 24.74 9.24
CA SER A 603 17.13 23.69 8.68
C SER A 603 18.61 23.98 8.98
N TRP A 604 19.36 22.98 9.42
CA TRP A 604 20.81 23.10 9.68
C TRP A 604 21.60 23.54 8.44
N SER A 605 21.09 23.24 7.24
CA SER A 605 21.66 23.65 5.96
C SER A 605 21.27 25.07 5.53
N SER A 606 20.46 25.77 6.32
CA SER A 606 20.06 27.16 6.11
C SER A 606 20.85 28.04 7.10
N PRO A 607 22.03 28.58 6.71
CA PRO A 607 22.88 29.37 7.60
C PRO A 607 22.26 30.74 7.91
N GLY A 608 22.75 31.36 8.99
CA GLY A 608 22.33 32.68 9.45
C GLY A 608 21.23 32.62 10.50
N ASP A 609 21.10 33.71 11.25
CA ASP A 609 20.03 33.85 12.22
C ASP A 609 18.75 34.35 11.53
N SER A 610 17.61 34.05 12.14
CA SER A 610 16.28 34.41 11.66
C SER A 610 15.40 34.77 12.83
N GLU A 611 14.74 35.93 12.75
CA GLU A 611 13.59 36.22 13.58
C GLU A 611 12.33 35.89 12.77
N VAL A 612 11.49 35.01 13.31
CA VAL A 612 10.23 34.59 12.67
C VAL A 612 9.10 35.04 13.57
N SER A 613 8.30 35.99 13.09
CA SER A 613 7.03 36.34 13.71
C SER A 613 5.96 35.37 13.25
N PHE A 614 5.06 35.01 14.17
CA PHE A 614 3.93 34.16 13.89
C PHE A 614 2.65 34.72 14.50
N GLU A 615 1.55 34.47 13.81
CA GLU A 615 0.20 34.71 14.26
C GLU A 615 -0.58 33.40 14.13
N LEU A 616 -1.21 32.94 15.21
CA LEU A 616 -2.04 31.75 15.24
C LEU A 616 -3.46 32.14 15.64
N ALA A 617 -4.36 32.16 14.67
CA ALA A 617 -5.78 32.47 14.87
C ALA A 617 -6.60 31.19 14.99
N PHE A 618 -7.14 30.91 16.17
CA PHE A 618 -8.06 29.82 16.42
C PHE A 618 -9.48 30.19 15.99
N GLN A 619 -10.08 29.37 15.15
CA GLN A 619 -11.42 29.60 14.62
C GLN A 619 -12.27 28.34 14.74
N GLY A 620 -13.59 28.54 14.85
CA GLY A 620 -14.48 27.51 15.34
C GLY A 620 -15.89 27.63 14.80
N ILE A 621 -16.32 26.67 13.98
CA ILE A 621 -17.75 26.41 13.76
C ILE A 621 -18.04 25.05 14.34
N VAL A 622 -18.71 25.04 15.49
CA VAL A 622 -18.99 23.83 16.27
C VAL A 622 -20.38 23.31 15.90
N PRO A 623 -20.49 22.17 15.21
CA PRO A 623 -21.78 21.52 15.01
C PRO A 623 -22.20 20.76 16.27
N SER A 624 -23.51 20.67 16.50
CA SER A 624 -24.12 19.81 17.53
C SER A 624 -23.73 18.32 17.43
N SER A 625 -23.29 17.85 16.26
CA SER A 625 -22.64 16.55 16.08
C SER A 625 -21.44 16.65 15.14
N ARG A 626 -20.30 16.06 15.55
CA ARG A 626 -19.06 15.99 14.75
C ARG A 626 -19.06 14.83 13.75
N GLU A 627 -19.80 13.76 14.03
CA GLU A 627 -20.09 12.66 13.09
C GLU A 627 -21.53 12.77 12.62
N ILE A 628 -21.70 13.19 11.37
CA ILE A 628 -23.02 13.47 10.82
C ILE A 628 -23.53 12.21 10.11
N ALA A 629 -24.61 11.63 10.63
CA ALA A 629 -25.31 10.54 9.97
C ALA A 629 -26.61 11.06 9.37
N LEU A 630 -26.85 10.76 8.09
CA LEU A 630 -28.14 10.98 7.44
C LEU A 630 -28.92 9.65 7.51
N PRO A 631 -30.00 9.57 8.30
CA PRO A 631 -30.75 8.33 8.47
C PRO A 631 -31.54 7.97 7.21
N ALA A 632 -31.58 6.68 6.90
CA ALA A 632 -32.36 6.15 5.79
C ALA A 632 -33.86 6.23 6.11
N GLY A 633 -34.66 6.75 5.18
CA GLY A 633 -36.12 6.87 5.36
C GLY A 633 -36.58 8.13 6.11
N GLU A 634 -35.65 8.92 6.65
CA GLU A 634 -35.94 10.23 7.23
C GLU A 634 -35.67 11.36 6.23
N ALA A 635 -36.31 12.52 6.43
CA ALA A 635 -36.16 13.67 5.54
C ALA A 635 -34.75 14.31 5.60
N GLY A 636 -34.00 14.08 6.67
CA GLY A 636 -32.69 14.69 6.91
C GLY A 636 -32.37 14.84 8.39
N THR A 637 -31.28 15.54 8.68
CA THR A 637 -30.78 15.75 10.05
C THR A 637 -30.66 17.24 10.36
N VAL A 638 -31.12 17.64 11.54
CA VAL A 638 -30.96 19.01 12.06
C VAL A 638 -29.58 19.12 12.71
N ILE A 639 -28.79 20.11 12.32
CA ILE A 639 -27.51 20.43 12.95
C ILE A 639 -27.55 21.88 13.44
N ALA A 640 -27.41 22.08 14.75
CA ALA A 640 -27.18 23.40 15.31
C ALA A 640 -25.69 23.76 15.18
N LEU A 641 -25.40 24.98 14.74
CA LEU A 641 -24.07 25.54 14.56
C LEU A 641 -23.85 26.68 15.54
N ARG A 642 -22.67 26.69 16.17
CA ARG A 642 -22.21 27.77 17.07
C ARG A 642 -20.82 28.24 16.64
N SER A 643 -20.52 29.53 16.85
CA SER A 643 -19.20 30.12 16.62
C SER A 643 -18.71 30.83 17.88
N PRO A 644 -18.19 30.11 18.88
CA PRO A 644 -17.91 30.69 20.19
C PRO A 644 -16.72 31.67 20.20
N LEU A 645 -15.77 31.53 19.27
CA LEU A 645 -14.52 32.30 19.28
C LEU A 645 -14.59 33.64 18.54
N GLY A 646 -15.55 33.83 17.65
CA GLY A 646 -15.61 35.03 16.83
C GLY A 646 -16.74 35.00 15.80
N LYS A 647 -16.92 36.13 15.12
CA LYS A 647 -17.85 36.22 13.99
C LYS A 647 -17.30 35.45 12.80
N LEU A 648 -18.10 34.53 12.25
CA LEU A 648 -17.73 33.78 11.04
C LEU A 648 -18.86 33.81 10.02
N GLU A 649 -18.49 33.78 8.74
CA GLU A 649 -19.45 33.63 7.64
C GLU A 649 -19.77 32.15 7.45
N ILE A 650 -21.02 31.76 7.73
CA ILE A 650 -21.47 30.38 7.52
C ILE A 650 -22.06 30.23 6.12
N ALA A 651 -21.52 29.28 5.38
CA ALA A 651 -21.98 28.86 4.07
C ALA A 651 -21.93 27.33 3.97
N PRO A 652 -22.89 26.61 4.60
CA PRO A 652 -22.92 25.16 4.63
C PRO A 652 -22.96 24.54 3.23
N GLN A 653 -22.06 23.59 2.98
CA GLN A 653 -21.98 22.82 1.74
C GLN A 653 -21.59 21.38 2.06
N GLY A 654 -22.18 20.43 1.35
CA GLY A 654 -22.01 19.01 1.64
C GLY A 654 -22.11 18.15 0.40
N SER A 655 -21.29 17.12 0.33
CA SER A 655 -21.36 16.15 -0.76
C SER A 655 -20.88 14.78 -0.32
N LEU A 656 -21.60 13.75 -0.76
CA LEU A 656 -21.16 12.36 -0.69
C LEU A 656 -20.37 12.04 -1.95
N ARG A 657 -19.18 11.47 -1.79
CA ARG A 657 -18.20 11.27 -2.88
C ARG A 657 -17.76 9.83 -3.02
N THR A 658 -17.94 9.03 -1.97
CA THR A 658 -17.48 7.65 -1.92
C THR A 658 -18.67 6.74 -1.64
N ARG A 659 -18.77 5.66 -2.39
CA ARG A 659 -19.67 4.54 -2.11
C ARG A 659 -18.87 3.42 -1.47
N ARG A 660 -19.22 3.03 -0.26
CA ARG A 660 -18.69 1.88 0.46
C ARG A 660 -19.66 0.72 0.34
N SER A 661 -19.19 -0.39 -0.24
CA SER A 661 -19.92 -1.66 -0.23
C SER A 661 -19.25 -2.65 0.70
N ILE A 662 -20.04 -3.46 1.40
CA ILE A 662 -19.55 -4.55 2.26
C ILE A 662 -19.55 -5.85 1.45
N VAL A 663 -18.41 -6.53 1.38
CA VAL A 663 -18.26 -7.82 0.69
C VAL A 663 -17.90 -8.88 1.73
N SER A 664 -18.75 -9.89 1.85
CA SER A 664 -18.49 -11.06 2.70
C SER A 664 -17.47 -11.99 2.01
N PRO A 665 -16.66 -12.74 2.77
CA PRO A 665 -15.73 -13.69 2.19
C PRO A 665 -16.50 -14.81 1.47
N ALA A 666 -16.09 -15.11 0.23
CA ALA A 666 -16.56 -16.24 -0.54
C ALA A 666 -15.97 -17.57 -0.04
N SER A 667 -14.77 -17.53 0.54
CA SER A 667 -14.16 -18.65 1.25
C SER A 667 -13.24 -18.17 2.36
N ALA A 668 -13.13 -18.96 3.43
CA ALA A 668 -12.27 -18.69 4.58
C ALA A 668 -11.63 -20.00 5.04
N VAL A 669 -10.33 -20.17 4.78
CA VAL A 669 -9.63 -21.44 5.06
C VAL A 669 -8.50 -21.17 6.05
N VAL A 670 -8.53 -21.86 7.19
CA VAL A 670 -7.42 -21.90 8.14
C VAL A 670 -6.62 -23.17 7.90
N ARG A 671 -5.29 -23.06 7.77
CA ARG A 671 -4.40 -24.22 7.64
C ARG A 671 -3.02 -23.94 8.24
N PRO A 672 -2.30 -24.97 8.71
CA PRO A 672 -0.90 -24.82 9.07
C PRO A 672 -0.05 -24.51 7.83
N LEU A 673 0.99 -23.70 8.00
CA LEU A 673 2.06 -23.54 7.02
C LEU A 673 3.10 -24.64 7.29
N SER A 674 3.37 -25.48 6.30
CA SER A 674 4.06 -26.78 6.48
C SER A 674 5.56 -26.76 6.14
N GLY A 675 6.22 -25.60 6.13
CA GLY A 675 7.62 -25.46 5.75
C GLY A 675 8.51 -24.90 6.87
N PRO A 676 9.83 -25.22 6.90
CA PRO A 676 10.77 -24.75 7.93
C PRO A 676 10.99 -23.22 7.91
N ARG A 677 10.44 -22.53 6.90
CA ARG A 677 10.44 -21.07 6.77
C ARG A 677 9.38 -20.39 7.63
N ASP A 678 8.25 -21.04 7.86
CA ASP A 678 7.05 -20.42 8.44
C ASP A 678 6.85 -20.83 9.90
N VAL A 679 7.89 -20.56 10.70
CA VAL A 679 7.93 -20.79 12.14
C VAL A 679 8.31 -19.51 12.89
N THR A 680 7.99 -19.43 14.18
CA THR A 680 8.50 -18.38 15.06
C THR A 680 9.99 -18.61 15.38
N ALA A 681 10.63 -17.66 16.07
CA ALA A 681 12.01 -17.79 16.53
C ALA A 681 12.22 -19.00 17.45
N ASP A 682 11.18 -19.42 18.16
CA ASP A 682 11.16 -20.60 19.03
C ASP A 682 10.83 -21.91 18.27
N GLY A 683 10.62 -21.84 16.95
CA GLY A 683 10.27 -22.99 16.13
C GLY A 683 8.78 -23.37 16.16
N GLU A 684 7.91 -22.54 16.74
CA GLU A 684 6.47 -22.81 16.72
C GLU A 684 5.91 -22.66 15.31
N PRO A 685 5.04 -23.58 14.85
CA PRO A 685 4.45 -23.51 13.53
C PRO A 685 3.48 -22.33 13.39
N LEU A 686 3.53 -21.64 12.25
CA LEU A 686 2.55 -20.62 11.91
C LEU A 686 1.37 -21.21 11.15
N TYR A 687 0.18 -20.71 11.43
CA TYR A 687 -1.04 -20.97 10.68
C TYR A 687 -1.36 -19.78 9.80
N GLU A 688 -2.02 -20.02 8.66
CA GLU A 688 -2.61 -18.99 7.84
C GLU A 688 -4.13 -19.08 7.83
N LEU A 689 -4.79 -17.92 7.77
CA LEU A 689 -6.17 -17.77 7.32
C LEU A 689 -6.16 -17.10 5.96
N LYS A 690 -6.64 -17.81 4.93
CA LYS A 690 -6.82 -17.29 3.58
C LYS A 690 -8.29 -16.93 3.36
N LEU A 691 -8.59 -15.64 3.31
CA LEU A 691 -9.91 -15.08 3.01
C LEU A 691 -9.97 -14.68 1.54
N THR A 692 -10.94 -15.19 0.79
CA THR A 692 -11.14 -14.84 -0.62
C THR A 692 -12.45 -14.08 -0.79
N TYR A 693 -12.38 -12.91 -1.42
CA TYR A 693 -13.52 -12.06 -1.74
C TYR A 693 -13.67 -11.96 -3.25
N ARG A 694 -14.91 -11.94 -3.74
CA ARG A 694 -15.23 -11.74 -5.15
C ARG A 694 -16.12 -10.53 -5.32
N PHE A 695 -15.81 -9.69 -6.30
CA PHE A 695 -16.62 -8.52 -6.62
C PHE A 695 -16.50 -8.13 -8.09
N GLU A 696 -17.53 -7.47 -8.61
CA GLU A 696 -17.54 -6.91 -9.96
C GLU A 696 -17.28 -5.39 -9.91
N GLN A 697 -16.63 -4.89 -10.95
CA GLN A 697 -16.46 -3.48 -11.22
C GLN A 697 -17.21 -3.13 -12.51
N ASP A 698 -18.32 -2.39 -12.39
CA ASP A 698 -19.22 -2.10 -13.53
C ASP A 698 -18.59 -1.19 -14.59
N ALA A 699 -17.60 -0.38 -14.20
CA ALA A 699 -16.91 0.58 -15.06
C ALA A 699 -15.53 0.98 -14.51
N PRO A 700 -14.63 1.49 -15.35
CA PRO A 700 -13.32 1.93 -14.89
C PRO A 700 -13.39 2.95 -13.75
N GLY A 701 -12.61 2.77 -12.68
CA GLY A 701 -12.62 3.65 -11.52
C GLY A 701 -11.64 3.23 -10.43
N ARG A 702 -11.43 4.11 -9.44
CA ARG A 702 -10.61 3.83 -8.26
C ARG A 702 -11.40 3.05 -7.21
N VAL A 703 -10.76 2.03 -6.65
CA VAL A 703 -11.29 1.17 -5.59
C VAL A 703 -10.27 1.11 -4.46
N THR A 704 -10.71 1.28 -3.20
CA THR A 704 -9.86 1.17 -2.01
C THR A 704 -10.39 0.04 -1.13
N PRO A 705 -9.72 -1.12 -1.10
CA PRO A 705 -9.98 -2.19 -0.12
C PRO A 705 -9.63 -1.74 1.29
N ARG A 706 -10.44 -2.12 2.28
CA ARG A 706 -10.22 -1.81 3.70
C ARG A 706 -10.62 -2.97 4.61
N PHE A 707 -9.85 -3.16 5.67
CA PHE A 707 -10.06 -4.18 6.69
C PHE A 707 -9.92 -3.53 8.08
N PRO A 708 -11.00 -2.92 8.60
CA PRO A 708 -10.95 -2.05 9.79
C PRO A 708 -10.35 -2.68 11.04
N ALA A 709 -10.35 -4.02 11.16
CA ALA A 709 -9.75 -4.71 12.29
C ALA A 709 -8.22 -4.53 12.38
N ASN A 710 -7.56 -4.27 11.24
CA ASN A 710 -6.11 -4.16 11.14
C ASN A 710 -5.64 -2.85 10.49
N ASP A 711 -6.54 -2.09 9.84
CA ASP A 711 -6.19 -0.83 9.17
C ASP A 711 -5.37 0.08 10.10
N GLY A 712 -4.14 0.38 9.70
CA GLY A 712 -3.18 1.24 10.38
C GLY A 712 -2.59 0.65 11.66
N LEU A 713 -2.54 -0.68 11.81
CA LEU A 713 -1.91 -1.39 12.93
C LEU A 713 -0.77 -2.29 12.41
N VAL A 714 0.48 -1.88 12.63
CA VAL A 714 1.67 -2.71 12.30
C VAL A 714 2.18 -3.38 13.57
N TYR A 715 2.78 -2.58 14.47
CA TYR A 715 3.46 -3.05 15.68
C TYR A 715 2.50 -3.40 16.82
N ASP A 716 1.44 -2.60 16.97
CA ASP A 716 0.41 -2.71 18.01
C ASP A 716 -0.75 -3.64 17.64
N SER A 717 -0.66 -4.30 16.49
CA SER A 717 -1.59 -5.34 16.10
C SER A 717 -1.42 -6.58 17.00
N LYS A 718 -2.54 -7.07 17.53
CA LYS A 718 -2.61 -8.42 18.12
C LYS A 718 -2.81 -9.51 17.06
N LEU A 719 -3.22 -9.11 15.88
CA LEU A 719 -3.38 -9.99 14.72
C LEU A 719 -2.02 -10.02 14.00
N GLY A 720 -1.58 -11.19 13.52
CA GLY A 720 -0.26 -11.27 12.88
C GLY A 720 -0.27 -10.70 11.46
N THR A 721 0.51 -11.30 10.55
CA THR A 721 0.68 -10.79 9.17
C THR A 721 -0.63 -10.44 8.53
N HIS A 722 -0.68 -9.28 7.89
CA HIS A 722 -1.72 -8.87 6.98
C HIS A 722 -1.05 -8.66 5.62
N LEU A 723 -1.63 -9.21 4.57
CA LEU A 723 -1.25 -8.90 3.19
C LEU A 723 -2.42 -9.32 2.31
N TRP A 724 -2.84 -8.45 1.40
CA TRP A 724 -3.81 -8.84 0.40
C TRP A 724 -3.28 -8.65 -1.02
N MET A 725 -3.75 -9.49 -1.92
CA MET A 725 -3.50 -9.41 -3.35
C MET A 725 -4.81 -9.40 -4.11
N LEU A 726 -4.91 -8.50 -5.08
CA LEU A 726 -6.06 -8.34 -5.95
C LEU A 726 -5.73 -8.92 -7.33
N PHE A 727 -6.53 -9.86 -7.78
CA PHE A 727 -6.40 -10.55 -9.05
C PHE A 727 -7.57 -10.23 -9.98
N ASP A 728 -7.31 -10.18 -11.28
CA ASP A 728 -8.35 -10.21 -12.30
C ASP A 728 -8.84 -11.64 -12.58
N ALA A 729 -9.75 -11.78 -13.55
CA ALA A 729 -10.30 -13.07 -13.97
C ALA A 729 -9.27 -14.03 -14.59
N HIS A 730 -8.04 -13.59 -14.85
CA HIS A 730 -6.97 -14.35 -15.48
C HIS A 730 -5.77 -14.58 -14.56
N ASN A 731 -5.98 -14.51 -13.24
CA ASN A 731 -4.95 -14.68 -12.21
C ASN A 731 -3.84 -13.62 -12.25
N ARG A 732 -3.97 -12.56 -13.05
CA ARG A 732 -3.00 -11.48 -13.06
C ARG A 732 -3.16 -10.66 -11.79
N ARG A 733 -2.08 -10.51 -11.01
CA ARG A 733 -2.05 -9.57 -9.89
C ARG A 733 -2.14 -8.14 -10.42
N ILE A 734 -3.20 -7.44 -10.01
CA ILE A 734 -3.44 -6.04 -10.34
C ILE A 734 -2.85 -5.13 -9.27
N ALA A 735 -2.96 -5.53 -8.01
CA ALA A 735 -2.43 -4.78 -6.88
C ALA A 735 -2.21 -5.69 -5.67
N SER A 736 -1.48 -5.15 -4.71
CA SER A 736 -1.26 -5.72 -3.39
C SER A 736 -1.09 -4.57 -2.42
N ASP A 737 -1.56 -4.77 -1.19
CA ASP A 737 -1.38 -3.82 -0.11
C ASP A 737 -1.42 -4.57 1.23
N ASP A 738 -1.12 -3.85 2.30
CA ASP A 738 -1.16 -4.35 3.67
C ASP A 738 -2.09 -3.45 4.51
N VAL A 739 -1.63 -2.96 5.67
CA VAL A 739 -2.47 -2.31 6.67
C VAL A 739 -2.77 -0.83 6.38
N TYR A 740 -2.15 -0.21 5.37
CA TYR A 740 -2.38 1.20 5.03
C TYR A 740 -3.19 1.34 3.74
N PRO A 741 -4.53 1.47 3.81
CA PRO A 741 -5.38 1.32 2.64
C PRO A 741 -5.09 2.35 1.53
N SER A 742 -4.69 1.86 0.36
CA SER A 742 -4.46 2.68 -0.83
C SER A 742 -5.47 2.39 -1.96
N SER A 743 -5.67 3.38 -2.84
CA SER A 743 -6.60 3.25 -3.96
C SER A 743 -5.95 2.60 -5.17
N VAL A 744 -6.62 1.62 -5.77
CA VAL A 744 -6.20 0.92 -6.99
C VAL A 744 -7.12 1.30 -8.15
N GLN A 745 -6.56 1.59 -9.32
CA GLN A 745 -7.33 1.85 -10.53
C GLN A 745 -7.72 0.53 -11.19
N LEU A 746 -9.03 0.27 -11.31
CA LEU A 746 -9.56 -0.95 -11.93
C LEU A 746 -10.29 -0.62 -13.23
N ALA A 747 -10.25 -1.55 -14.19
CA ALA A 747 -11.09 -1.55 -15.37
C ALA A 747 -12.44 -2.21 -15.07
N LYS A 748 -13.38 -2.17 -16.02
CA LYS A 748 -14.60 -2.97 -15.93
C LYS A 748 -14.24 -4.46 -15.94
N GLY A 749 -14.82 -5.25 -15.03
CA GLY A 749 -14.60 -6.69 -14.99
C GLY A 749 -14.84 -7.30 -13.60
N GLU A 750 -14.64 -8.61 -13.53
CA GLU A 750 -14.67 -9.36 -12.27
C GLU A 750 -13.28 -9.41 -11.64
N TYR A 751 -13.24 -9.32 -10.31
CA TYR A 751 -12.02 -9.34 -9.53
C TYR A 751 -12.15 -10.25 -8.31
N ARG A 752 -11.01 -10.79 -7.90
CA ARG A 752 -10.86 -11.60 -6.71
C ARG A 752 -9.78 -11.01 -5.83
N LEU A 753 -10.13 -10.65 -4.61
CA LEU A 753 -9.17 -10.20 -3.60
C LEU A 753 -8.93 -11.33 -2.62
N VAL A 754 -7.67 -11.64 -2.36
CA VAL A 754 -7.26 -12.65 -1.39
C VAL A 754 -6.52 -11.93 -0.27
N LEU A 755 -6.98 -12.07 0.97
CA LEU A 755 -6.30 -11.62 2.18
C LEU A 755 -5.69 -12.83 2.88
N GLN A 756 -4.40 -12.75 3.21
CA GLN A 756 -3.71 -13.71 4.05
C GLN A 756 -3.47 -13.10 5.44
N LEU A 757 -3.96 -13.79 6.46
CA LEU A 757 -3.61 -13.54 7.85
C LEU A 757 -2.74 -14.66 8.40
N ARG A 758 -1.75 -14.37 9.25
CA ARG A 758 -0.90 -15.40 9.87
C ARG A 758 -0.82 -15.27 11.38
N HIS A 759 -0.80 -16.40 12.10
CA HIS A 759 -0.64 -16.42 13.57
C HIS A 759 -0.18 -17.81 14.04
N GLU A 760 0.52 -17.88 15.17
CA GLU A 760 0.82 -19.11 15.91
C GLU A 760 -0.40 -19.73 16.61
N ASP A 761 -1.50 -18.96 16.75
CA ASP A 761 -2.72 -19.38 17.44
C ASP A 761 -3.83 -19.56 16.38
N PRO A 762 -4.17 -20.81 16.01
CA PRO A 762 -5.23 -21.06 15.05
C PRO A 762 -6.60 -20.59 15.56
N ALA A 763 -6.85 -20.56 16.88
CA ALA A 763 -8.13 -20.11 17.43
C ALA A 763 -8.34 -18.61 17.26
N ALA A 764 -7.27 -17.81 17.28
CA ALA A 764 -7.32 -16.39 16.93
C ALA A 764 -7.72 -16.18 15.47
N LEU A 765 -7.22 -17.02 14.55
CA LEU A 765 -7.56 -16.97 13.13
C LEU A 765 -9.00 -17.43 12.86
N GLU A 766 -9.46 -18.47 13.53
CA GLU A 766 -10.84 -18.97 13.40
C GLU A 766 -11.90 -17.87 13.66
N LYS A 767 -11.64 -16.99 14.64
CA LYS A 767 -12.52 -15.84 14.96
C LYS A 767 -12.63 -14.81 13.83
N LEU A 768 -11.70 -14.82 12.87
CA LEU A 768 -11.63 -13.86 11.76
C LEU A 768 -12.19 -14.39 10.43
N LYS A 769 -12.70 -15.64 10.40
CA LYS A 769 -13.29 -16.22 9.16
C LYS A 769 -14.43 -15.39 8.57
N GLY A 770 -15.16 -14.65 9.41
CA GLY A 770 -16.27 -13.77 9.01
C GLY A 770 -15.89 -12.32 8.70
N SER A 771 -14.60 -11.96 8.72
CA SER A 771 -14.15 -10.58 8.53
C SER A 771 -14.59 -10.03 7.17
N PRO A 772 -15.38 -8.95 7.12
CA PRO A 772 -15.84 -8.39 5.87
C PRO A 772 -14.76 -7.52 5.22
N LEU A 773 -14.74 -7.51 3.88
CA LEU A 773 -14.00 -6.54 3.09
C LEU A 773 -14.89 -5.30 2.88
N LEU A 774 -14.40 -4.12 3.26
CA LEU A 774 -15.03 -2.85 2.89
C LEU A 774 -14.40 -2.33 1.59
N LEU A 775 -15.21 -2.14 0.55
CA LEU A 775 -14.75 -1.60 -0.74
C LEU A 775 -15.27 -0.17 -0.94
N ASP A 776 -14.36 0.80 -0.85
CA ASP A 776 -14.63 2.19 -1.15
C ASP A 776 -14.42 2.47 -2.64
N ARG A 777 -15.42 3.05 -3.29
CA ARG A 777 -15.39 3.46 -4.70
C ARG A 777 -15.73 4.93 -4.83
N ALA A 778 -14.95 5.67 -5.61
CA ALA A 778 -15.32 7.03 -5.95
C ALA A 778 -16.61 7.05 -6.78
N LEU A 779 -17.56 7.92 -6.42
CA LEU A 779 -18.75 8.18 -7.22
C LEU A 779 -18.35 8.95 -8.49
N ARG A 780 -18.95 8.59 -9.63
CA ARG A 780 -18.71 9.32 -10.90
C ARG A 780 -19.09 10.80 -10.81
N SER A 781 -20.16 11.08 -10.07
CA SER A 781 -20.64 12.42 -9.75
C SER A 781 -20.96 12.47 -8.26
N PRO A 782 -20.41 13.44 -7.51
CA PRO A 782 -20.76 13.63 -6.11
C PRO A 782 -22.27 13.82 -5.92
N VAL A 783 -22.83 13.26 -4.86
CA VAL A 783 -24.22 13.47 -4.46
C VAL A 783 -24.25 14.66 -3.51
N SER A 784 -24.78 15.79 -3.98
CA SER A 784 -24.92 17.00 -3.18
C SER A 784 -25.93 16.78 -2.04
N ILE A 785 -25.59 17.26 -0.86
CA ILE A 785 -26.48 17.27 0.31
C ILE A 785 -27.17 18.64 0.31
N GLY A 786 -28.51 18.65 0.30
CA GLY A 786 -29.28 19.89 0.34
C GLY A 786 -29.23 20.54 1.72
N MET A 787 -28.96 21.85 1.76
CA MET A 787 -28.89 22.63 3.00
C MET A 787 -30.11 23.56 3.09
N PHE A 788 -30.94 23.37 4.11
CA PHE A 788 -32.21 24.09 4.29
C PHE A 788 -32.31 24.72 5.68
N THR A 789 -33.25 25.65 5.87
CA THR A 789 -33.50 26.28 7.18
C THR A 789 -34.33 25.42 8.12
N SER A 790 -35.13 24.50 7.59
CA SER A 790 -35.98 23.59 8.39
C SER A 790 -36.38 22.35 7.60
N ARG A 791 -36.98 21.37 8.28
CA ARG A 791 -37.58 20.18 7.65
C ARG A 791 -38.69 20.54 6.67
N ILE A 792 -39.54 21.51 7.01
CA ILE A 792 -40.67 21.93 6.16
C ILE A 792 -40.14 22.54 4.86
N ALA A 793 -39.12 23.41 4.96
CA ALA A 793 -38.43 24.00 3.80
C ALA A 793 -37.78 22.93 2.90
N ALA A 794 -37.17 21.90 3.49
CA ALA A 794 -36.62 20.79 2.72
C ALA A 794 -37.69 19.98 1.98
N LEU A 795 -38.89 19.80 2.57
CA LEU A 795 -40.01 19.08 1.96
C LEU A 795 -40.70 19.87 0.85
N SER A 796 -40.83 21.19 1.00
CA SER A 796 -41.39 22.06 -0.06
C SER A 796 -40.41 22.34 -1.20
N GLY A 797 -39.10 22.15 -0.95
CA GLY A 797 -38.04 22.52 -1.91
C GLY A 797 -37.70 24.02 -1.90
N ASP A 798 -38.45 24.82 -1.16
CA ASP A 798 -38.29 26.26 -0.98
C ASP A 798 -37.65 26.58 0.38
N GLY A 799 -36.80 27.61 0.46
CA GLY A 799 -36.13 27.98 1.72
C GLY A 799 -34.77 27.29 1.94
N ARG A 800 -33.95 27.24 0.87
CA ARG A 800 -32.52 26.90 0.98
C ARG A 800 -31.82 27.80 2.00
N PHE A 801 -30.83 27.23 2.67
CA PHE A 801 -30.01 27.97 3.63
C PHE A 801 -29.27 29.12 2.92
N LYS A 802 -29.46 30.35 3.40
CA LYS A 802 -28.76 31.53 2.90
C LYS A 802 -27.46 31.75 3.69
N PRO A 803 -26.30 31.89 3.03
CA PRO A 803 -25.08 32.29 3.71
C PRO A 803 -25.26 33.58 4.49
N GLY A 804 -24.50 33.73 5.57
CA GLY A 804 -24.47 34.95 6.35
C GLY A 804 -23.67 34.78 7.63
N PRO A 805 -23.57 35.83 8.44
CA PRO A 805 -22.79 35.79 9.66
C PRO A 805 -23.40 34.86 10.71
N LEU A 806 -22.54 34.32 11.55
CA LEU A 806 -22.86 33.68 12.82
C LEU A 806 -22.04 34.40 13.90
N LEU A 807 -22.72 35.12 14.80
CA LEU A 807 -22.06 35.89 15.85
C LEU A 807 -21.76 34.99 17.07
N PRO A 808 -20.79 35.38 17.92
CA PRO A 808 -20.56 34.72 19.19
C PRO A 808 -21.84 34.64 20.05
N GLY A 809 -22.11 33.48 20.62
CA GLY A 809 -23.32 33.22 21.43
C GLY A 809 -24.59 32.89 20.61
N GLU A 810 -24.62 33.21 19.32
CA GLU A 810 -25.75 32.82 18.46
C GLU A 810 -25.70 31.33 18.11
N THR A 811 -26.88 30.74 17.95
CA THR A 811 -27.03 29.40 17.39
C THR A 811 -27.84 29.50 16.10
N ARG A 812 -27.27 29.04 14.98
CA ARG A 812 -27.99 28.91 13.71
C ARG A 812 -28.17 27.45 13.38
N THR A 813 -29.40 27.08 13.01
CA THR A 813 -29.75 25.71 12.67
C THR A 813 -29.74 25.51 11.17
N VAL A 814 -29.11 24.43 10.71
CA VAL A 814 -29.15 23.98 9.32
C VAL A 814 -29.74 22.58 9.27
N PHE A 815 -30.66 22.37 8.34
CA PHE A 815 -31.24 21.06 8.05
C PHE A 815 -30.52 20.46 6.85
N LEU A 816 -29.83 19.34 7.06
CA LEU A 816 -29.15 18.57 6.03
C LEU A 816 -30.14 17.55 5.46
N ALA A 817 -30.67 17.80 4.28
CA ALA A 817 -31.64 16.92 3.65
C ALA A 817 -31.00 15.60 3.23
N THR A 818 -31.72 14.50 3.45
CA THR A 818 -31.34 13.19 2.92
C THR A 818 -31.36 13.25 1.39
N PRO A 819 -30.31 12.76 0.70
CA PRO A 819 -30.27 12.81 -0.75
C PRO A 819 -31.40 11.99 -1.39
N SER A 820 -32.06 12.54 -2.40
CA SER A 820 -33.13 11.86 -3.15
C SER A 820 -32.60 10.79 -4.11
N GLY A 821 -31.31 10.83 -4.48
CA GLY A 821 -30.65 9.88 -5.37
C GLY A 821 -29.53 9.12 -4.68
N THR A 822 -29.37 7.84 -5.05
CA THR A 822 -28.30 6.97 -4.50
C THR A 822 -27.06 6.91 -5.40
N ALA A 823 -27.04 7.64 -6.53
CA ALA A 823 -25.97 7.62 -7.54
C ALA A 823 -25.52 6.21 -7.96
N GLY A 824 -26.48 5.28 -8.09
CA GLY A 824 -26.22 3.89 -8.45
C GLY A 824 -25.75 2.99 -7.29
N ALA A 825 -25.75 3.49 -6.05
CA ALA A 825 -25.52 2.65 -4.87
C ALA A 825 -26.71 1.71 -4.62
N ARG A 826 -26.37 0.51 -4.14
CA ARG A 826 -27.30 -0.59 -3.87
C ARG A 826 -27.82 -0.51 -2.43
N PRO A 827 -28.98 -1.09 -2.13
CA PRO A 827 -29.40 -1.40 -0.76
C PRO A 827 -28.27 -1.89 0.14
N GLY A 828 -28.12 -1.28 1.33
CA GLY A 828 -27.09 -1.64 2.31
C GLY A 828 -25.70 -1.03 2.08
N ASP A 829 -25.44 -0.41 0.91
CA ASP A 829 -24.23 0.37 0.73
C ASP A 829 -24.25 1.64 1.61
N VAL A 830 -23.07 2.14 1.97
CA VAL A 830 -22.90 3.39 2.71
C VAL A 830 -22.27 4.43 1.80
N LEU A 831 -22.90 5.58 1.64
CA LEU A 831 -22.30 6.73 0.99
C LEU A 831 -21.55 7.57 2.03
N LEU A 832 -20.30 7.91 1.73
CA LEU A 832 -19.39 8.67 2.59
C LEU A 832 -19.03 9.98 1.90
N GLY A 833 -18.88 11.03 2.69
CA GLY A 833 -18.55 12.36 2.22
C GLY A 833 -18.14 13.30 3.33
N GLY A 834 -18.17 14.59 2.99
CA GLY A 834 -17.85 15.66 3.92
C GLY A 834 -18.84 16.81 3.82
N VAL A 835 -18.99 17.52 4.93
CA VAL A 835 -19.71 18.80 5.03
C VAL A 835 -18.77 19.85 5.59
N THR A 836 -18.79 21.04 5.00
CA THR A 836 -18.13 22.24 5.50
C THR A 836 -19.20 23.26 5.85
N PHE A 837 -19.07 23.94 6.99
CA PHE A 837 -20.06 24.94 7.43
C PHE A 837 -19.63 26.39 7.17
N GLY A 838 -18.33 26.67 7.12
CA GLY A 838 -17.79 28.00 6.87
C GLY A 838 -17.66 28.33 5.39
N LYS A 839 -17.68 29.63 5.07
CA LYS A 839 -17.34 30.14 3.75
C LYS A 839 -15.84 30.01 3.52
N GLU A 840 -15.45 29.43 2.39
CA GLU A 840 -14.05 29.41 1.97
C GLU A 840 -13.59 30.84 1.67
N ASP A 841 -12.48 31.23 2.29
CA ASP A 841 -11.79 32.48 1.99
C ASP A 841 -10.38 32.13 1.51
N SER A 842 -10.14 32.22 0.21
CA SER A 842 -8.85 31.85 -0.38
C SER A 842 -7.93 33.05 -0.62
N GLN A 843 -8.31 34.26 -0.17
CA GLN A 843 -7.69 35.50 -0.65
C GLN A 843 -6.68 36.18 0.29
N SER A 844 -6.40 35.69 1.52
CA SER A 844 -5.15 35.96 2.28
C SER A 844 -5.21 35.67 3.80
N SER A 845 -6.39 35.45 4.39
CA SER A 845 -6.61 35.49 5.85
C SER A 845 -6.73 34.14 6.57
N GLY A 846 -6.58 33.01 5.86
CA GLY A 846 -6.79 31.66 6.43
C GLY A 846 -7.69 30.80 5.56
N ALA A 847 -8.29 29.73 6.13
CA ALA A 847 -9.18 28.84 5.36
C ALA A 847 -10.66 29.28 5.36
N GLY A 848 -11.08 30.09 6.35
CA GLY A 848 -12.48 30.46 6.60
C GLY A 848 -13.42 29.29 6.98
N ARG A 849 -12.90 28.05 6.96
CA ARG A 849 -13.61 26.82 7.30
C ARG A 849 -12.62 25.75 7.75
N LYS A 850 -13.09 24.80 8.57
CA LYS A 850 -12.31 23.64 9.01
C LYS A 850 -11.71 22.87 7.82
N PRO A 851 -10.38 22.76 7.68
CA PRO A 851 -9.75 21.92 6.67
C PRO A 851 -10.24 20.46 6.77
N GLY A 852 -10.59 19.88 5.62
CA GLY A 852 -11.18 18.53 5.53
C GLY A 852 -12.65 18.42 5.96
N GLY A 853 -13.25 19.47 6.53
CA GLY A 853 -14.65 19.49 6.95
C GLY A 853 -14.99 18.48 8.05
N PHE A 854 -16.28 18.11 8.12
CA PHE A 854 -16.83 17.11 9.03
C PHE A 854 -17.32 15.90 8.22
N SER A 855 -17.09 14.70 8.74
CA SER A 855 -17.45 13.46 8.06
C SER A 855 -18.96 13.26 8.04
N VAL A 856 -19.50 12.88 6.88
CA VAL A 856 -20.91 12.57 6.71
C VAL A 856 -21.09 11.17 6.13
N ARG A 857 -22.03 10.42 6.69
CA ARG A 857 -22.43 9.09 6.20
C ARG A 857 -23.93 9.01 5.93
N TYR A 858 -24.30 8.28 4.87
CA TYR A 858 -25.68 7.97 4.52
C TYR A 858 -25.80 6.49 4.16
N THR A 859 -26.66 5.74 4.84
CA THR A 859 -26.90 4.32 4.54
C THR A 859 -28.04 4.20 3.53
N VAL A 860 -27.82 3.47 2.44
CA VAL A 860 -28.85 3.31 1.39
C VAL A 860 -29.94 2.34 1.88
N PRO A 861 -31.22 2.75 1.90
CA PRO A 861 -32.31 1.91 2.40
C PRO A 861 -32.50 0.64 1.56
N VAL A 862 -32.99 -0.42 2.21
CA VAL A 862 -33.37 -1.66 1.53
C VAL A 862 -34.64 -1.43 0.71
N LYS A 863 -34.60 -1.76 -0.59
CA LYS A 863 -35.82 -1.69 -1.41
C LYS A 863 -36.83 -2.73 -0.91
N PRO A 864 -38.14 -2.42 -0.87
CA PRO A 864 -39.17 -3.43 -0.64
C PRO A 864 -39.06 -4.52 -1.71
N ILE A 865 -39.09 -5.79 -1.29
CA ILE A 865 -39.15 -6.93 -2.19
C ILE A 865 -40.47 -6.81 -2.96
N LYS A 866 -40.42 -6.56 -4.27
CA LYS A 866 -41.57 -6.83 -5.13
C LYS A 866 -41.71 -8.35 -5.22
N ALA A 867 -42.66 -8.90 -4.48
CA ALA A 867 -43.07 -10.28 -4.64
C ALA A 867 -43.56 -10.49 -6.08
N GLY A 868 -42.81 -11.26 -6.87
CA GLY A 868 -43.24 -11.66 -8.20
C GLY A 868 -42.13 -11.65 -9.22
N ALA A 869 -41.28 -12.69 -9.20
CA ALA A 869 -40.64 -13.20 -10.41
C ALA A 869 -39.95 -14.55 -10.11
N THR A 870 -40.73 -15.63 -10.10
CA THR A 870 -40.29 -16.97 -10.51
C THR A 870 -41.53 -17.85 -10.62
N ALA A 871 -42.28 -17.65 -11.70
CA ALA A 871 -43.19 -18.68 -12.20
C ALA A 871 -42.79 -18.92 -13.65
N SER A 872 -42.07 -20.01 -13.89
CA SER A 872 -41.84 -20.52 -15.24
C SER A 872 -43.21 -20.80 -15.86
N ALA A 873 -43.54 -20.10 -16.94
CA ALA A 873 -44.81 -20.29 -17.63
C ALA A 873 -44.91 -21.72 -18.19
N VAL A 874 -45.95 -22.46 -17.78
CA VAL A 874 -46.30 -23.76 -18.37
C VAL A 874 -46.70 -23.54 -19.83
N PRO A 875 -46.11 -24.26 -20.81
CA PRO A 875 -46.45 -24.09 -22.23
C PRO A 875 -47.92 -24.46 -22.50
N LYS A 876 -48.65 -23.57 -23.18
CA LYS A 876 -50.11 -23.69 -23.42
C LYS A 876 -50.48 -24.51 -24.67
N THR A 877 -49.52 -25.01 -25.44
CA THR A 877 -49.76 -25.78 -26.68
C THR A 877 -48.78 -26.94 -26.80
N GLN A 878 -49.22 -28.05 -27.43
CA GLN A 878 -48.38 -29.23 -27.69
C GLN A 878 -47.11 -28.86 -28.46
N ARG A 879 -47.21 -28.00 -29.47
CA ARG A 879 -46.04 -27.49 -30.21
C ARG A 879 -45.06 -26.70 -29.32
N ALA A 880 -45.53 -25.88 -28.39
CA ALA A 880 -44.65 -25.16 -27.47
C ALA A 880 -43.97 -26.12 -26.48
N PHE A 881 -44.66 -27.19 -26.07
CA PHE A 881 -44.09 -28.28 -25.28
C PHE A 881 -43.03 -29.05 -26.06
N ASP A 882 -43.29 -29.41 -27.31
CA ASP A 882 -42.35 -30.14 -28.17
C ASP A 882 -41.11 -29.30 -28.52
N ILE A 883 -41.24 -27.98 -28.72
CA ILE A 883 -40.09 -27.07 -28.89
C ILE A 883 -39.26 -26.99 -27.59
N LEU A 884 -39.89 -26.96 -26.42
CA LEU A 884 -39.18 -27.00 -25.14
C LEU A 884 -38.47 -28.35 -24.93
N ARG A 885 -39.12 -29.46 -25.29
CA ARG A 885 -38.54 -30.80 -25.28
C ARG A 885 -37.35 -30.90 -26.22
N LEU A 886 -37.45 -30.37 -27.44
CA LEU A 886 -36.35 -30.31 -28.39
C LEU A 886 -35.18 -29.45 -27.87
N LYS A 887 -35.47 -28.35 -27.17
CA LYS A 887 -34.43 -27.54 -26.50
C LYS A 887 -33.75 -28.26 -25.32
N ALA A 888 -34.48 -29.12 -24.62
CA ALA A 888 -33.96 -29.93 -23.51
C ALA A 888 -33.26 -31.22 -23.96
N THR A 889 -33.52 -31.69 -25.18
CA THR A 889 -32.90 -32.91 -25.74
C THR A 889 -31.43 -32.65 -26.05
N SER A 890 -30.57 -33.56 -25.61
CA SER A 890 -29.12 -33.49 -25.86
C SER A 890 -28.85 -33.65 -27.36
N PHE A 891 -28.30 -32.62 -27.99
CA PHE A 891 -28.00 -32.65 -29.43
C PHE A 891 -26.86 -33.61 -29.78
N GLU A 892 -25.99 -33.89 -28.81
CA GLU A 892 -24.82 -34.76 -28.98
C GLU A 892 -25.12 -36.21 -28.62
N GLU A 893 -25.78 -36.45 -27.48
CA GLU A 893 -26.03 -37.81 -26.98
C GLU A 893 -27.26 -38.45 -27.65
N ASP A 894 -28.29 -37.64 -27.95
CA ASP A 894 -29.58 -38.10 -28.47
C ASP A 894 -29.87 -37.56 -29.89
N ARG A 895 -28.84 -37.50 -30.74
CA ARG A 895 -28.93 -36.87 -32.07
C ARG A 895 -30.09 -37.40 -32.92
N LYS A 896 -30.33 -38.71 -32.89
CA LYS A 896 -31.44 -39.34 -33.62
C LYS A 896 -32.81 -38.85 -33.13
N ALA A 897 -33.01 -38.79 -31.81
CA ALA A 897 -34.26 -38.31 -31.22
C ALA A 897 -34.47 -36.81 -31.47
N TYR A 898 -33.38 -36.03 -31.47
CA TYR A 898 -33.41 -34.63 -31.88
C TYR A 898 -33.84 -34.47 -33.34
N ASP A 899 -33.19 -35.19 -34.27
CA ASP A 899 -33.48 -35.11 -35.70
C ASP A 899 -34.93 -35.56 -36.03
N GLU A 900 -35.43 -36.62 -35.36
CA GLU A 900 -36.82 -37.10 -35.53
C GLU A 900 -37.86 -36.09 -35.01
N LEU A 901 -37.62 -35.50 -33.83
CA LEU A 901 -38.53 -34.52 -33.24
C LEU A 901 -38.52 -33.21 -34.04
N GLU A 902 -37.35 -32.77 -34.50
CA GLU A 902 -37.23 -31.60 -35.39
C GLU A 902 -37.91 -31.84 -36.73
N ALA A 903 -37.70 -33.00 -37.37
CA ALA A 903 -38.36 -33.35 -38.63
C ALA A 903 -39.89 -33.35 -38.47
N THR A 904 -40.41 -33.81 -37.33
CA THR A 904 -41.84 -33.78 -37.02
C THR A 904 -42.36 -32.34 -36.91
N LEU A 905 -41.63 -31.47 -36.21
CA LEU A 905 -41.99 -30.06 -36.05
C LEU A 905 -41.91 -29.27 -37.36
N LEU A 906 -40.88 -29.52 -38.19
CA LEU A 906 -40.73 -28.90 -39.52
C LEU A 906 -41.76 -29.43 -40.51
N LYS A 907 -42.20 -30.69 -40.40
CA LYS A 907 -43.31 -31.20 -41.25
C LYS A 907 -44.61 -30.44 -41.00
N ALA A 908 -44.86 -30.05 -39.75
CA ALA A 908 -46.04 -29.26 -39.38
C ALA A 908 -45.94 -27.79 -39.82
N VAL A 909 -44.72 -27.19 -39.76
CA VAL A 909 -44.45 -25.83 -40.23
C VAL A 909 -43.12 -25.81 -41.00
N PRO A 910 -43.14 -26.03 -42.33
CA PRO A 910 -41.92 -26.18 -43.14
C PRO A 910 -41.00 -24.94 -43.20
N ASP A 911 -41.54 -23.77 -42.90
CA ASP A 911 -40.84 -22.47 -42.91
C ASP A 911 -40.62 -21.88 -41.51
N ASP A 912 -40.55 -22.72 -40.47
CA ASP A 912 -40.30 -22.31 -39.10
C ASP A 912 -38.84 -21.83 -38.88
N VAL A 913 -38.59 -20.57 -39.19
CA VAL A 913 -37.28 -19.91 -39.04
C VAL A 913 -36.69 -20.07 -37.62
N PRO A 914 -37.43 -19.84 -36.51
CA PRO A 914 -36.94 -20.12 -35.16
C PRO A 914 -36.42 -21.54 -34.93
N LEU A 915 -37.05 -22.55 -35.53
CA LEU A 915 -36.65 -23.95 -35.38
C LEU A 915 -35.38 -24.26 -36.19
N LEU A 916 -35.31 -23.78 -37.43
CA LEU A 916 -34.11 -23.89 -38.26
C LEU A 916 -32.91 -23.14 -37.66
N MET A 917 -33.16 -22.00 -37.02
CA MET A 917 -32.17 -21.27 -36.23
C MET A 917 -31.66 -22.10 -35.06
N LEU A 918 -32.54 -22.79 -34.34
CA LEU A 918 -32.14 -23.65 -33.22
C LEU A 918 -31.18 -24.77 -33.71
N ARG A 919 -31.47 -25.42 -34.84
CA ARG A 919 -30.56 -26.41 -35.43
C ARG A 919 -29.22 -25.81 -35.82
N LEU A 920 -29.22 -24.65 -36.48
CA LEU A 920 -28.00 -23.93 -36.82
C LEU A 920 -27.17 -23.59 -35.58
N GLU A 921 -27.81 -23.11 -34.51
CA GLU A 921 -27.17 -22.80 -33.22
C GLU A 921 -26.52 -24.03 -32.58
N ARG A 922 -27.18 -25.19 -32.68
CA ARG A 922 -26.66 -26.46 -32.15
C ARG A 922 -25.49 -27.01 -32.97
N LEU A 923 -25.58 -26.97 -34.30
CA LEU A 923 -24.49 -27.41 -35.19
C LEU A 923 -23.24 -26.55 -35.02
N ASP A 924 -23.43 -25.25 -34.86
CA ASP A 924 -22.36 -24.24 -34.79
C ASP A 924 -21.79 -24.05 -33.37
N ALA A 925 -22.19 -24.89 -32.42
CA ALA A 925 -21.68 -24.92 -31.05
C ALA A 925 -20.16 -25.22 -31.02
N ASP A 926 -19.41 -24.43 -30.24
CA ASP A 926 -17.95 -24.32 -30.27
C ASP A 926 -17.20 -25.66 -30.11
N ALA A 927 -17.73 -26.59 -29.31
CA ALA A 927 -17.04 -27.84 -28.97
C ALA A 927 -16.76 -28.76 -30.17
N LYS A 928 -17.68 -28.87 -31.13
CA LYS A 928 -17.57 -29.77 -32.29
C LYS A 928 -17.85 -29.09 -33.63
N ARG A 929 -17.75 -27.76 -33.69
CA ARG A 929 -18.04 -27.00 -34.91
C ARG A 929 -17.13 -27.41 -36.07
N LYS A 930 -15.83 -27.59 -35.81
CA LYS A 930 -14.80 -27.88 -36.82
C LYS A 930 -15.06 -29.20 -37.56
N GLU A 931 -15.72 -30.16 -36.92
CA GLU A 931 -16.11 -31.46 -37.49
C GLU A 931 -17.34 -31.38 -38.41
N ARG A 932 -18.15 -30.31 -38.32
CA ARG A 932 -19.50 -30.22 -38.93
C ARG A 932 -19.67 -28.99 -39.81
N LEU A 933 -18.58 -28.41 -40.32
CA LEU A 933 -18.61 -27.13 -41.02
C LEU A 933 -19.53 -27.14 -42.25
N THR A 934 -19.60 -28.26 -42.97
CA THR A 934 -20.50 -28.44 -44.13
C THR A 934 -21.97 -28.45 -43.72
N GLU A 935 -22.33 -29.13 -42.62
CA GLU A 935 -23.69 -29.12 -42.04
C GLU A 935 -24.08 -27.71 -41.58
N VAL A 936 -23.17 -26.96 -40.95
CA VAL A 936 -23.40 -25.57 -40.52
C VAL A 936 -23.73 -24.68 -41.73
N VAL A 937 -22.96 -24.81 -42.83
CA VAL A 937 -23.22 -24.05 -44.06
C VAL A 937 -24.58 -24.42 -44.66
N ALA A 938 -24.91 -25.71 -44.73
CA ALA A 938 -26.20 -26.18 -45.25
C ALA A 938 -27.39 -25.70 -44.40
N ALA A 939 -27.27 -25.76 -43.07
CA ALA A 939 -28.29 -25.25 -42.15
C ALA A 939 -28.46 -23.74 -42.25
N ALA A 940 -27.37 -22.99 -42.38
CA ALA A 940 -27.43 -21.55 -42.61
C ALA A 940 -28.10 -21.22 -43.95
N ASP A 941 -27.78 -21.94 -45.03
CA ASP A 941 -28.44 -21.78 -46.32
C ASP A 941 -29.94 -22.09 -46.27
N ALA A 942 -30.35 -23.07 -45.47
CA ALA A 942 -31.76 -23.37 -45.23
C ALA A 942 -32.49 -22.17 -44.58
N VAL A 943 -31.88 -21.51 -43.60
CA VAL A 943 -32.46 -20.30 -42.99
C VAL A 943 -32.48 -19.13 -43.97
N LEU A 944 -31.38 -18.88 -44.69
CA LEU A 944 -31.24 -17.74 -45.62
C LEU A 944 -32.25 -17.78 -46.78
N LYS A 945 -32.64 -18.98 -47.24
CA LYS A 945 -33.68 -19.15 -48.28
C LYS A 945 -35.04 -18.61 -47.85
N ARG A 946 -35.31 -18.50 -46.55
CA ARG A 946 -36.61 -18.11 -45.98
C ARG A 946 -36.69 -16.64 -45.55
N ILE A 947 -35.58 -15.90 -45.66
CA ILE A 947 -35.51 -14.48 -45.33
C ILE A 947 -35.56 -13.66 -46.63
N ASP A 948 -36.65 -12.91 -46.83
CA ASP A 948 -36.76 -11.94 -47.93
C ASP A 948 -35.94 -10.68 -47.64
N ARG A 949 -34.74 -10.66 -48.22
CA ARG A 949 -33.74 -9.61 -48.05
C ARG A 949 -34.15 -8.28 -48.69
N ALA A 950 -34.85 -8.31 -49.82
CA ALA A 950 -35.26 -7.08 -50.52
C ALA A 950 -36.33 -6.35 -49.70
N LYS A 951 -37.32 -7.10 -49.20
CA LYS A 951 -38.38 -6.56 -48.33
C LYS A 951 -37.83 -6.04 -47.00
N LEU A 952 -36.84 -6.74 -46.43
CA LEU A 952 -36.19 -6.32 -45.18
C LEU A 952 -35.42 -5.01 -45.34
N ALA A 953 -34.65 -4.85 -46.43
CA ALA A 953 -33.92 -3.60 -46.70
C ALA A 953 -34.88 -2.42 -46.87
N GLN A 954 -35.99 -2.61 -47.59
CA GLN A 954 -37.01 -1.57 -47.76
C GLN A 954 -37.66 -1.15 -46.43
N ALA A 955 -37.96 -2.11 -45.55
CA ALA A 955 -38.57 -1.84 -44.25
C ALA A 955 -37.65 -1.07 -43.27
N LEU A 956 -36.33 -1.25 -43.39
CA LEU A 956 -35.34 -0.55 -42.58
C LEU A 956 -34.99 0.85 -43.10
N GLY A 957 -35.13 1.07 -44.42
CA GLY A 957 -34.89 2.38 -45.05
C GLY A 957 -35.97 3.42 -44.76
N ALA A 958 -37.16 3.00 -44.32
CA ALA A 958 -38.25 3.90 -43.95
C ALA A 958 -38.07 4.48 -42.53
N ARG A 959 -38.18 5.81 -42.37
CA ARG A 959 -38.10 6.48 -41.07
C ARG A 959 -39.45 6.37 -40.33
N PRO A 960 -39.55 5.64 -39.21
CA PRO A 960 -40.85 5.40 -38.57
C PRO A 960 -41.33 6.64 -37.80
N VAL A 961 -42.53 7.14 -38.12
CA VAL A 961 -43.11 8.35 -37.52
C VAL A 961 -44.18 7.98 -36.50
N THR A 962 -44.96 6.92 -36.75
CA THR A 962 -46.07 6.47 -35.88
C THR A 962 -45.66 5.31 -34.95
N ALA A 963 -46.43 5.07 -33.87
CA ALA A 963 -46.18 3.97 -32.93
C ALA A 963 -46.25 2.57 -33.61
N LYS A 964 -47.15 2.42 -34.59
CA LYS A 964 -47.29 1.17 -35.38
C LYS A 964 -46.08 0.95 -36.30
N GLU A 965 -45.58 2.02 -36.93
CA GLU A 965 -44.36 1.98 -37.74
C GLU A 965 -43.12 1.71 -36.88
N ARG A 966 -43.02 2.27 -35.66
CA ARG A 966 -41.92 1.95 -34.72
C ARG A 966 -41.91 0.48 -34.31
N SER A 967 -43.09 -0.11 -34.07
CA SER A 967 -43.22 -1.54 -33.79
C SER A 967 -42.82 -2.41 -34.99
N ALA A 968 -43.28 -2.08 -36.19
CA ALA A 968 -42.92 -2.78 -37.43
C ALA A 968 -41.41 -2.65 -37.75
N HIS A 969 -40.84 -1.46 -37.56
CA HIS A 969 -39.41 -1.21 -37.69
C HIS A 969 -38.61 -2.00 -36.64
N GLY A 970 -39.08 -2.09 -35.39
CA GLY A 970 -38.48 -2.94 -34.36
C GLY A 970 -38.47 -4.44 -34.75
N LYS A 971 -39.54 -4.94 -35.39
CA LYS A 971 -39.58 -6.30 -35.95
C LYS A 971 -38.59 -6.48 -37.11
N ALA A 972 -38.47 -5.50 -37.99
CA ALA A 972 -37.47 -5.51 -39.07
C ALA A 972 -36.03 -5.47 -38.54
N VAL A 973 -35.76 -4.72 -37.46
CA VAL A 973 -34.46 -4.72 -36.77
C VAL A 973 -34.14 -6.11 -36.20
N ALA A 974 -35.11 -6.76 -35.56
CA ALA A 974 -34.92 -8.12 -35.05
C ALA A 974 -34.66 -9.15 -36.17
N GLU A 975 -35.36 -9.02 -37.30
CA GLU A 975 -35.16 -9.90 -38.47
C GLU A 975 -33.80 -9.65 -39.15
N ARG A 976 -33.32 -8.41 -39.19
CA ARG A 976 -31.95 -8.06 -39.60
C ARG A 976 -30.91 -8.69 -38.69
N ASP A 977 -31.10 -8.61 -37.38
CA ASP A 977 -30.14 -9.18 -36.42
C ASP A 977 -30.07 -10.70 -36.56
N ARG A 978 -31.20 -11.35 -36.85
CA ARG A 978 -31.23 -12.78 -37.20
C ARG A 978 -30.50 -13.07 -38.51
N LEU A 979 -30.81 -12.33 -39.59
CA LEU A 979 -30.12 -12.48 -40.88
C LEU A 979 -28.60 -12.32 -40.73
N ALA A 980 -28.16 -11.30 -39.98
CA ALA A 980 -26.76 -11.05 -39.69
C ALA A 980 -26.12 -12.20 -38.88
N ASP A 981 -26.83 -12.76 -37.90
CA ASP A 981 -26.34 -13.91 -37.13
C ASP A 981 -26.15 -15.15 -38.03
N VAL A 982 -27.12 -15.46 -38.90
CA VAL A 982 -27.03 -16.59 -39.85
C VAL A 982 -25.87 -16.42 -40.81
N LEU A 983 -25.77 -15.24 -41.44
CA LEU A 983 -24.67 -14.92 -42.35
C LEU A 983 -23.32 -14.98 -41.62
N TYR A 984 -23.24 -14.48 -40.39
CA TYR A 984 -22.04 -14.57 -39.55
C TYR A 984 -21.61 -16.02 -39.34
N ARG A 985 -22.52 -16.90 -38.94
CA ARG A 985 -22.23 -18.33 -38.72
C ARG A 985 -21.81 -19.03 -40.01
N LYS A 986 -22.48 -18.76 -41.13
CA LYS A 986 -22.11 -19.28 -42.46
C LYS A 986 -20.69 -18.86 -42.87
N VAL A 987 -20.38 -17.57 -42.79
CA VAL A 987 -19.08 -17.02 -43.16
C VAL A 987 -17.98 -17.55 -42.23
N ARG A 988 -18.29 -17.71 -40.94
CA ARG A 988 -17.38 -18.32 -39.96
C ARG A 988 -17.08 -19.78 -40.28
N ALA A 989 -18.09 -20.56 -40.68
CA ALA A 989 -17.91 -21.96 -41.06
C ALA A 989 -17.08 -22.11 -42.35
N LEU A 990 -17.44 -21.37 -43.41
CA LEU A 990 -16.66 -21.33 -44.65
C LEU A 990 -15.21 -20.88 -44.40
N GLY A 991 -15.04 -19.87 -43.55
CA GLY A 991 -13.73 -19.35 -43.20
C GLY A 991 -12.87 -20.34 -42.42
N ALA A 992 -13.46 -21.32 -41.74
CA ALA A 992 -12.74 -22.30 -40.92
C ALA A 992 -12.32 -23.58 -41.69
N MET A 993 -12.87 -23.81 -42.88
CA MET A 993 -12.64 -25.03 -43.67
C MET A 993 -11.19 -25.21 -44.14
N ASP A 994 -10.42 -24.13 -44.23
CA ASP A 994 -9.03 -24.14 -44.67
C ASP A 994 -8.02 -23.91 -43.52
N LEU A 995 -8.46 -24.07 -42.27
CA LEU A 995 -7.54 -24.12 -41.14
C LEU A 995 -6.68 -25.39 -41.22
N PRO A 996 -5.37 -25.34 -40.92
CA PRO A 996 -4.47 -26.49 -41.06
C PRO A 996 -5.00 -27.78 -40.40
N GLU A 997 -5.48 -27.66 -39.17
CA GLU A 997 -6.10 -28.72 -38.37
C GLU A 997 -7.40 -29.31 -38.96
N VAL A 998 -8.12 -28.54 -39.79
CA VAL A 998 -9.34 -28.98 -40.47
C VAL A 998 -9.00 -29.62 -41.80
N VAL A 999 -8.07 -29.04 -42.56
CA VAL A 999 -7.61 -29.57 -43.86
C VAL A 999 -6.97 -30.94 -43.70
N GLU A 1000 -6.28 -31.19 -42.57
CA GLU A 1000 -5.70 -32.49 -42.24
C GLU A 1000 -6.76 -33.60 -42.15
N GLN A 1001 -7.97 -33.28 -41.65
CA GLN A 1001 -9.07 -34.24 -41.47
C GLN A 1001 -10.08 -34.20 -42.63
N HIS A 1002 -10.24 -33.05 -43.27
CA HIS A 1002 -11.19 -32.74 -44.33
C HIS A 1002 -10.53 -31.88 -45.40
N PRO A 1003 -9.80 -32.49 -46.36
CA PRO A 1003 -9.10 -31.75 -47.41
C PRO A 1003 -10.04 -30.87 -48.23
N VAL A 1004 -9.60 -29.65 -48.52
CA VAL A 1004 -10.34 -28.72 -49.38
C VAL A 1004 -10.09 -29.11 -50.84
N GLU A 1005 -11.11 -29.66 -51.51
CA GLU A 1005 -11.04 -30.12 -52.91
C GLU A 1005 -10.77 -28.97 -53.89
N ASP A 1006 -11.38 -27.80 -53.68
CA ASP A 1006 -11.19 -26.60 -54.51
C ASP A 1006 -11.04 -25.34 -53.63
N PRO A 1007 -9.79 -24.90 -53.37
CA PRO A 1007 -9.52 -23.69 -52.60
C PRO A 1007 -10.06 -22.39 -53.23
N GLN A 1008 -10.11 -22.31 -54.56
CA GLN A 1008 -10.59 -21.10 -55.26
C GLN A 1008 -12.11 -20.96 -55.11
N GLU A 1009 -12.83 -22.08 -55.22
CA GLU A 1009 -14.28 -22.11 -55.00
C GLU A 1009 -14.65 -21.81 -53.54
N LEU A 1010 -13.89 -22.34 -52.58
CA LEU A 1010 -14.06 -21.99 -51.17
C LEU A 1010 -13.85 -20.50 -50.92
N GLU A 1011 -12.81 -19.91 -51.52
CA GLU A 1011 -12.54 -18.48 -51.42
C GLU A 1011 -13.65 -17.63 -52.07
N ARG A 1012 -14.17 -18.04 -53.23
CA ARG A 1012 -15.32 -17.38 -53.87
C ARG A 1012 -16.53 -17.40 -52.95
N ARG A 1013 -16.92 -18.58 -52.44
CA ARG A 1013 -18.07 -18.75 -51.54
C ARG A 1013 -17.92 -17.94 -50.25
N PHE A 1014 -16.71 -17.90 -49.68
CA PHE A 1014 -16.41 -17.07 -48.51
C PHE A 1014 -16.59 -15.59 -48.80
N ASN A 1015 -15.99 -15.08 -49.89
CA ASN A 1015 -16.07 -13.67 -50.26
C ASN A 1015 -17.49 -13.21 -50.58
N GLU A 1016 -18.30 -14.05 -51.23
CA GLU A 1016 -19.71 -13.78 -51.52
C GLU A 1016 -20.54 -13.69 -50.23
N ALA A 1017 -20.44 -14.69 -49.37
CA ALA A 1017 -21.14 -14.71 -48.09
C ALA A 1017 -20.69 -13.55 -47.18
N PHE A 1018 -19.39 -13.22 -47.19
CA PHE A 1018 -18.84 -12.09 -46.43
C PHE A 1018 -19.37 -10.75 -46.95
N SER A 1019 -19.36 -10.55 -48.27
CA SER A 1019 -19.84 -9.30 -48.89
C SER A 1019 -21.33 -9.11 -48.63
N GLU A 1020 -22.09 -10.20 -48.58
CA GLU A 1020 -23.49 -10.16 -48.17
C GLU A 1020 -23.64 -9.75 -46.71
N LEU A 1021 -22.89 -10.35 -45.77
CA LEU A 1021 -22.88 -9.93 -44.36
C LEU A 1021 -22.55 -8.44 -44.19
N GLN A 1022 -21.56 -7.96 -44.95
CA GLN A 1022 -21.08 -6.58 -44.91
C GLN A 1022 -22.16 -5.55 -45.31
N ARG A 1023 -23.19 -5.94 -46.06
CA ARG A 1023 -24.33 -5.07 -46.39
C ARG A 1023 -25.24 -4.79 -45.20
N TRP A 1024 -25.24 -5.66 -44.19
CA TRP A 1024 -26.20 -5.62 -43.07
C TRP A 1024 -25.58 -5.16 -41.76
N VAL A 1025 -24.28 -5.31 -41.58
CA VAL A 1025 -23.56 -4.98 -40.33
C VAL A 1025 -22.22 -4.31 -40.59
N ASP A 1026 -21.74 -3.54 -39.60
CA ASP A 1026 -20.35 -3.09 -39.59
C ASP A 1026 -19.43 -4.28 -39.24
N THR A 1027 -18.77 -4.85 -40.24
CA THR A 1027 -17.84 -5.98 -40.07
C THR A 1027 -16.59 -5.63 -39.24
N LYS A 1028 -16.36 -4.34 -38.95
CA LYS A 1028 -15.29 -3.87 -38.05
C LYS A 1028 -15.73 -3.83 -36.57
N ALA A 1029 -17.00 -4.09 -36.26
CA ALA A 1029 -17.47 -4.25 -34.90
C ALA A 1029 -16.89 -5.53 -34.25
N VAL A 1030 -16.74 -5.53 -32.93
CA VAL A 1030 -16.02 -6.59 -32.19
C VAL A 1030 -16.60 -7.99 -32.44
N LYS A 1031 -17.92 -8.12 -32.58
CA LYS A 1031 -18.60 -9.39 -32.90
C LYS A 1031 -18.10 -10.02 -34.22
N TYR A 1032 -17.76 -9.19 -35.21
CA TYR A 1032 -17.48 -9.62 -36.60
C TYR A 1032 -16.00 -9.48 -37.00
N VAL A 1033 -15.19 -8.81 -36.17
CA VAL A 1033 -13.82 -8.41 -36.49
C VAL A 1033 -12.91 -9.58 -36.88
N SER A 1034 -13.08 -10.76 -36.27
CA SER A 1034 -12.29 -11.95 -36.58
C SER A 1034 -12.49 -12.44 -38.02
N LEU A 1035 -13.70 -12.28 -38.59
CA LEU A 1035 -13.98 -12.62 -39.99
C LEU A 1035 -13.35 -11.59 -40.94
N GLN A 1036 -13.45 -10.30 -40.61
CA GLN A 1036 -12.81 -9.25 -41.41
C GLN A 1036 -11.29 -9.45 -41.40
N MET A 1037 -10.68 -9.71 -40.24
CA MET A 1037 -9.26 -10.01 -40.13
C MET A 1037 -8.87 -11.23 -40.97
N ARG A 1038 -9.66 -12.31 -40.94
CA ARG A 1038 -9.39 -13.51 -41.75
C ARG A 1038 -9.44 -13.18 -43.25
N ARG A 1039 -10.39 -12.37 -43.70
CA ARG A 1039 -10.46 -11.89 -45.09
C ARG A 1039 -9.23 -11.07 -45.48
N GLU A 1040 -8.77 -10.16 -44.61
CA GLU A 1040 -7.56 -9.37 -44.89
C GLU A 1040 -6.30 -10.25 -44.90
N ARG A 1041 -6.19 -11.25 -44.02
CA ARG A 1041 -5.08 -12.22 -44.02
C ARG A 1041 -5.00 -13.03 -45.32
N ARG A 1042 -6.13 -13.50 -45.85
CA ARG A 1042 -6.21 -14.20 -47.16
C ARG A 1042 -5.72 -13.34 -48.32
N ARG A 1043 -5.82 -12.01 -48.19
CA ARG A 1043 -5.36 -11.03 -49.18
C ARG A 1043 -3.95 -10.52 -48.90
N GLU A 1044 -3.24 -11.12 -47.95
CA GLU A 1044 -1.90 -10.71 -47.50
C GLU A 1044 -1.84 -9.26 -46.96
N ARG A 1045 -2.97 -8.74 -46.47
CA ARG A 1045 -3.11 -7.39 -45.91
C ARG A 1045 -2.97 -7.39 -44.39
N TRP A 1046 -1.83 -7.88 -43.93
CA TRP A 1046 -1.56 -8.15 -42.51
C TRP A 1046 -1.55 -6.88 -41.64
N GLY A 1047 -1.06 -5.74 -42.14
CA GLY A 1047 -1.06 -4.46 -41.45
C GLY A 1047 -2.47 -3.91 -41.21
N VAL A 1048 -3.38 -4.12 -42.17
CA VAL A 1048 -4.81 -3.80 -42.00
C VAL A 1048 -5.45 -4.75 -40.98
N ALA A 1049 -5.18 -6.05 -41.07
CA ALA A 1049 -5.65 -7.05 -40.11
C ALA A 1049 -5.20 -6.72 -38.67
N LEU A 1050 -3.93 -6.35 -38.51
CA LEU A 1050 -3.35 -5.93 -37.23
C LEU A 1050 -4.04 -4.67 -36.67
N GLY A 1051 -4.38 -3.70 -37.52
CA GLY A 1051 -5.12 -2.50 -37.12
C GLY A 1051 -6.54 -2.81 -36.61
N LEU A 1052 -7.22 -3.77 -37.24
CA LEU A 1052 -8.53 -4.26 -36.78
C LEU A 1052 -8.42 -4.97 -35.43
N LEU A 1053 -7.41 -5.84 -35.29
CA LEU A 1053 -7.14 -6.58 -34.06
C LEU A 1053 -6.82 -5.66 -32.89
N ASN A 1054 -5.94 -4.66 -33.09
CA ASN A 1054 -5.63 -3.67 -32.06
C ASN A 1054 -6.88 -2.87 -31.65
N GLY A 1055 -7.78 -2.58 -32.60
CA GLY A 1055 -9.10 -2.02 -32.32
C GLY A 1055 -9.97 -2.93 -31.44
N ALA A 1056 -10.00 -4.23 -31.72
CA ALA A 1056 -10.72 -5.23 -30.91
C ALA A 1056 -10.12 -5.36 -29.50
N ILE A 1057 -8.80 -5.46 -29.38
CA ILE A 1057 -8.05 -5.50 -28.13
C ILE A 1057 -8.38 -4.29 -27.25
N SER A 1058 -8.47 -3.08 -27.83
CA SER A 1058 -8.80 -1.88 -27.05
C SER A 1058 -10.20 -1.92 -26.42
N LYS A 1059 -11.12 -2.69 -27.00
CA LYS A 1059 -12.51 -2.83 -26.56
C LYS A 1059 -12.71 -4.05 -25.64
N GLU A 1060 -11.96 -5.12 -25.87
CA GLU A 1060 -12.01 -6.39 -25.12
C GLU A 1060 -10.59 -6.86 -24.71
N PRO A 1061 -9.93 -6.17 -23.77
CA PRO A 1061 -8.53 -6.42 -23.42
C PRO A 1061 -8.29 -7.70 -22.59
N SER A 1062 -9.35 -8.39 -22.18
CA SER A 1062 -9.31 -9.67 -21.43
C SER A 1062 -9.21 -10.89 -22.35
N GLN A 1063 -9.38 -10.73 -23.66
CA GLN A 1063 -9.41 -11.85 -24.60
C GLN A 1063 -7.99 -12.30 -24.95
N ARG A 1064 -7.46 -13.29 -24.21
CA ARG A 1064 -6.12 -13.89 -24.43
C ARG A 1064 -5.85 -14.22 -25.90
N ARG A 1065 -6.81 -14.84 -26.58
CA ARG A 1065 -6.73 -15.20 -28.00
C ARG A 1065 -6.36 -14.03 -28.92
N TYR A 1066 -6.77 -12.79 -28.60
CA TYR A 1066 -6.46 -11.64 -29.44
C TYR A 1066 -4.98 -11.25 -29.36
N TYR A 1067 -4.33 -11.47 -28.22
CA TYR A 1067 -2.91 -11.23 -28.06
C TYR A 1067 -2.08 -12.34 -28.71
N GLU A 1068 -2.55 -13.59 -28.64
CA GLU A 1068 -1.97 -14.73 -29.37
C GLU A 1068 -2.06 -14.49 -30.89
N GLU A 1069 -3.24 -14.14 -31.42
CA GLU A 1069 -3.41 -13.77 -32.83
C GLU A 1069 -2.54 -12.58 -33.25
N ARG A 1070 -2.29 -11.64 -32.32
CA ARG A 1070 -1.44 -10.46 -32.60
C ARG A 1070 0.03 -10.84 -32.69
N ARG A 1071 0.50 -11.71 -31.81
CA ARG A 1071 1.84 -12.32 -31.89
C ARG A 1071 2.01 -13.02 -33.24
N ASP A 1072 1.06 -13.86 -33.63
CA ASP A 1072 1.13 -14.61 -34.90
C ASP A 1072 1.08 -13.66 -36.11
N LEU A 1073 0.34 -12.55 -36.04
CA LEU A 1073 0.36 -11.53 -37.09
C LEU A 1073 1.69 -10.78 -37.16
N TYR A 1074 2.40 -10.56 -36.05
CA TYR A 1074 3.75 -9.98 -36.09
C TYR A 1074 4.72 -10.88 -36.84
N GLU A 1075 4.63 -12.19 -36.61
CA GLU A 1075 5.41 -13.18 -37.37
C GLU A 1075 5.10 -13.12 -38.87
N GLN A 1076 3.82 -13.09 -39.25
CA GLN A 1076 3.41 -12.99 -40.66
C GLN A 1076 3.93 -11.70 -41.34
N VAL A 1077 4.01 -10.59 -40.62
CA VAL A 1077 4.54 -9.32 -41.15
C VAL A 1077 6.08 -9.32 -41.24
N GLY A 1078 6.75 -10.27 -40.60
CA GLY A 1078 8.22 -10.32 -40.47
C GLY A 1078 8.77 -9.42 -39.36
N TRP A 1079 7.98 -9.17 -38.32
CA TRP A 1079 8.34 -8.34 -37.17
C TRP A 1079 8.69 -9.20 -35.96
N GLU A 1080 9.92 -9.72 -35.93
CA GLU A 1080 10.37 -10.66 -34.91
C GLU A 1080 10.45 -10.04 -33.50
N THR A 1081 11.07 -8.86 -33.34
CA THR A 1081 11.15 -8.19 -32.02
C THR A 1081 9.75 -7.91 -31.44
N PRO A 1082 8.76 -7.38 -32.20
CA PRO A 1082 7.38 -7.29 -31.72
C PRO A 1082 6.74 -8.63 -31.36
N ARG A 1083 7.01 -9.69 -32.12
CA ARG A 1083 6.51 -11.05 -31.86
C ARG A 1083 7.01 -11.55 -30.50
N GLN A 1084 8.32 -11.51 -30.26
CA GLN A 1084 8.93 -11.96 -29.00
C GLN A 1084 8.41 -11.17 -27.80
N ARG A 1085 8.38 -9.84 -27.89
CA ARG A 1085 7.84 -8.97 -26.83
C ARG A 1085 6.37 -9.22 -26.53
N GLU A 1086 5.57 -9.61 -27.53
CA GLU A 1086 4.17 -9.97 -27.33
C GLU A 1086 4.04 -11.32 -26.62
N ALA A 1087 4.91 -12.29 -26.93
CA ALA A 1087 4.99 -13.57 -26.23
C ALA A 1087 5.35 -13.39 -24.74
N GLU A 1088 6.36 -12.58 -24.42
CA GLU A 1088 6.71 -12.25 -23.03
C GLU A 1088 5.53 -11.60 -22.28
N ARG A 1089 4.85 -10.64 -22.93
CA ARG A 1089 3.69 -9.95 -22.33
C ARG A 1089 2.51 -10.85 -22.09
N LEU A 1090 2.32 -11.89 -22.90
CA LEU A 1090 1.26 -12.88 -22.71
C LEU A 1090 1.41 -13.60 -21.37
N LEU A 1091 2.64 -13.97 -20.99
CA LEU A 1091 2.93 -14.63 -19.71
C LEU A 1091 2.59 -13.71 -18.52
N ALA A 1092 3.02 -12.46 -18.57
CA ALA A 1092 2.75 -11.49 -17.51
C ALA A 1092 1.27 -11.08 -17.43
N ARG A 1093 0.55 -11.12 -18.56
CA ARG A 1093 -0.86 -10.70 -18.63
C ARG A 1093 -1.83 -11.83 -18.30
N PHE A 1094 -1.48 -13.08 -18.62
CA PHE A 1094 -2.31 -14.26 -18.44
C PHE A 1094 -1.52 -15.37 -17.75
N PRO A 1095 -1.08 -15.14 -16.49
CA PRO A 1095 -0.27 -16.12 -15.77
C PRO A 1095 -1.07 -17.42 -15.55
N PRO A 1096 -0.42 -18.59 -15.65
CA PRO A 1096 -1.09 -19.88 -15.52
C PRO A 1096 -1.57 -20.15 -14.09
N VAL A 1097 -0.86 -19.59 -13.09
CA VAL A 1097 -1.15 -19.74 -11.66
C VAL A 1097 -1.12 -18.38 -10.98
N GLU A 1098 -1.75 -18.31 -9.82
CA GLU A 1098 -1.71 -17.12 -8.96
C GLU A 1098 -0.32 -16.93 -8.36
N GLU A 1099 0.11 -15.68 -8.26
CA GLU A 1099 1.32 -15.33 -7.51
C GLU A 1099 1.18 -15.77 -6.04
N PRO A 1100 2.19 -16.46 -5.46
CA PRO A 1100 2.15 -16.90 -4.07
C PRO A 1100 2.32 -15.73 -3.08
N PHE A 1101 1.84 -15.94 -1.85
CA PHE A 1101 1.97 -14.97 -0.75
C PHE A 1101 3.37 -14.92 -0.13
#